data_AF-A0A4R1YBP1-F1
#
_entry.id   AF-A0A4R1YBP1-F1
#
_cell.length_a   1.000
_cell.length_b   1.000
_cell.length_c   1.000
_cell.angle_alpha   90.00
_cell.angle_beta   90.00
_cell.angle_gamma   90.00
#
_symmetry.space_group_name_H-M   'P 1'
#
loop_
_entity.id
_entity.type
_entity.pdbx_description
1 polymer ?
#
loop_
_entity_poly.entity_id
_entity_poly.type
_entity_poly.pdbx_seq_one_letter_code
_entity_poly.pdbx_strand_id
1 'polypeptide(L)'
;TTPDPVLPAPDDTGEAETPDSPPDTSPETQPDNGGEYTTRPPQQGPVTEHDGVSVLEIAGGRVTTLEVAATGAVVKVEITDLPAHGNATVNLDNSIALVLSGSDYSGPLSLGYKITHADGTTESATASFNVAPPAQQAGWGTGTHYMLETDANGDVIVETGDNHRKVYISGSENALSKADIAALEGLKESAITAKWLITHPEYGGSEEMALASDVGMELWYGLTGAWPREATSHWLLFERGHTYEDLGRIIARGSEGESELHPIHVTSWGEGERPVLNSQLRVYQEPSKNVVVTDVTFTNSVSLLGQNGIVENFLFDDVLITGSMFGMDKTKHITFRNSEIQHVAKDAPTGDNWHPHVDRSGGFFAGAVEGLLFENNFVYHNGWSEGYDGTADAGMPPSMYSHNIYLQNTTTDVTFRDNISAMGSSYGAQMRGGGYIEDNAFIDNNAAVSMMGGIYQTDGPIGNFSFFTNNLVTSGAHKMASQIGGLTMGVLNGAYDTTLLDNIVAHLADPNNPEEFEAKRWAHSPLTNDHDPFYDNTIIYNWIGSRYMDYSTLWENDGANGLDSATLNQVTIQNFAAELLDKDSATIKDLMEYIGSLADTELDDTFTADQIIAWFQTGFGLSPQTDGSAVDHRFIPNALADGIRWDNRINWTTNEVPDDGDTVDLGGNWVYYGARTTRIEDLDLGSGGRLHVTSGKLTVEGTLETGARGGLITVEGAGQFWTDGYAGTSRLTIDIDGGRFANIGHVSGTISVSASGGQTILATDGAAFDLGGSSELRIEGSKAKVGFDGAEDSTAVLRMSEGAILTFEGDAKGFSTLTEFRSGHWDQSGSPVKSGVLLDGLLQIDLSSYAGGIGTHTLIAVDAIAGAFEGINIHGLDGRFDATVYVDYERDELRLDLGNGSGQVDIRMLGDAWDGSDEDAELWEELTANQGVHDQTMPWILDDQDDLPDLLSAA
;
A
#
# COMPACT_ATOMS: atom_id res chain seq x y z
N THR A 1 57.09 31.59 -33.05
CA THR A 1 57.25 32.76 -33.93
C THR A 1 56.60 32.45 -35.26
N THR A 2 55.78 33.40 -35.73
CA THR A 2 55.18 33.52 -37.08
C THR A 2 54.01 32.59 -37.45
N PRO A 3 53.06 33.09 -38.28
CA PRO A 3 51.63 33.12 -37.97
C PRO A 3 50.72 32.54 -39.08
N ASP A 4 49.43 32.53 -38.79
CA ASP A 4 48.19 32.28 -39.57
C ASP A 4 48.23 31.93 -41.07
N PRO A 5 47.20 31.20 -41.50
CA PRO A 5 46.34 31.80 -42.51
C PRO A 5 44.84 31.75 -42.18
N VAL A 6 44.20 32.85 -42.52
CA VAL A 6 42.75 33.08 -42.60
C VAL A 6 42.16 32.38 -43.83
N LEU A 7 41.14 31.56 -43.56
CA LEU A 7 39.88 31.23 -44.27
C LEU A 7 39.83 31.13 -45.81
N PRO A 8 38.94 30.22 -46.26
CA PRO A 8 37.75 30.69 -46.97
C PRO A 8 36.44 30.13 -46.35
N ALA A 9 35.37 30.91 -46.47
CA ALA A 9 33.97 30.50 -46.29
C ALA A 9 33.30 30.39 -47.68
N PRO A 10 32.04 29.94 -47.78
CA PRO A 10 31.37 28.79 -47.15
C PRO A 10 30.88 27.80 -48.23
N ASP A 11 30.51 26.59 -47.84
CA ASP A 11 29.48 25.85 -48.58
C ASP A 11 28.50 25.24 -47.56
N ASP A 12 27.24 25.41 -47.90
CA ASP A 12 26.04 25.15 -47.14
C ASP A 12 25.64 23.68 -47.26
N THR A 13 25.69 22.94 -46.15
CA THR A 13 24.77 21.83 -45.85
C THR A 13 24.67 21.70 -44.34
N GLY A 14 23.62 22.29 -43.77
CA GLY A 14 23.21 21.99 -42.40
C GLY A 14 22.69 20.55 -42.33
N GLU A 15 23.36 19.73 -41.52
CA GLU A 15 22.71 18.63 -40.81
C GLU A 15 22.84 18.96 -39.33
N ALA A 16 21.67 19.16 -38.72
CA ALA A 16 21.52 19.36 -37.29
C ALA A 16 21.98 18.10 -36.55
N GLU A 17 22.80 18.31 -35.54
CA GLU A 17 23.18 17.32 -34.55
C GLU A 17 21.92 16.67 -33.97
N THR A 18 21.82 15.35 -34.13
CA THR A 18 20.86 14.50 -33.42
C THR A 18 21.18 14.52 -31.92
N PRO A 19 20.23 14.83 -31.03
CA PRO A 19 20.41 14.68 -29.60
C PRO A 19 20.58 13.21 -29.21
N ASP A 20 21.51 12.98 -28.28
CA ASP A 20 21.92 11.69 -27.72
C ASP A 20 20.75 10.75 -27.34
N SER A 21 20.89 9.49 -27.74
CA SER A 21 20.08 8.37 -27.24
C SER A 21 20.32 8.16 -25.74
N PRO A 22 19.28 7.90 -24.92
CA PRO A 22 19.50 7.46 -23.55
C PRO A 22 20.12 6.04 -23.53
N PRO A 23 20.92 5.72 -22.50
CA PRO A 23 21.94 4.67 -22.56
C PRO A 23 21.36 3.26 -22.47
N ASP A 24 21.95 2.38 -23.27
CA ASP A 24 22.01 0.93 -23.05
C ASP A 24 22.73 0.66 -21.73
N THR A 25 21.98 0.33 -20.68
CA THR A 25 22.54 -0.18 -19.42
C THR A 25 22.63 -1.69 -19.49
N SER A 26 23.65 -2.19 -20.18
CA SER A 26 24.22 -3.51 -19.91
C SER A 26 24.88 -3.51 -18.52
N PRO A 27 24.58 -4.44 -17.61
CA PRO A 27 25.45 -4.73 -16.49
C PRO A 27 26.60 -5.64 -16.95
N GLU A 28 27.83 -5.19 -16.74
CA GLU A 28 29.03 -6.01 -16.88
C GLU A 28 29.03 -7.19 -15.87
N THR A 29 29.14 -8.40 -16.43
CA THR A 29 29.71 -9.63 -15.85
C THR A 29 29.11 -10.17 -14.54
N GLN A 30 28.15 -11.08 -14.69
CA GLN A 30 27.91 -12.15 -13.72
C GLN A 30 28.55 -13.48 -14.20
N PRO A 31 28.90 -14.39 -13.27
CA PRO A 31 29.48 -15.69 -13.59
C PRO A 31 28.45 -16.56 -14.32
N ASP A 32 28.95 -17.27 -15.33
CA ASP A 32 28.23 -18.23 -16.16
C ASP A 32 27.49 -19.29 -15.31
N ASN A 33 26.17 -19.11 -15.16
CA ASN A 33 25.25 -20.14 -14.71
C ASN A 33 24.22 -20.40 -15.84
N GLY A 34 24.73 -20.84 -17.00
CA GLY A 34 23.93 -21.55 -18.00
C GLY A 34 23.47 -22.91 -17.46
N GLY A 35 22.50 -22.90 -16.54
CA GLY A 35 21.73 -24.07 -16.14
C GLY A 35 20.43 -24.12 -16.96
N GLU A 36 20.24 -25.17 -17.74
CA GLU A 36 18.94 -25.53 -18.30
C GLU A 36 17.91 -25.61 -17.15
N TYR A 37 16.92 -24.70 -17.12
CA TYR A 37 15.74 -24.78 -16.26
C TYR A 37 14.83 -25.93 -16.74
N THR A 38 15.30 -27.18 -16.68
CA THR A 38 14.62 -28.35 -17.24
C THR A 38 14.06 -29.33 -16.22
N THR A 39 14.04 -28.99 -14.93
CA THR A 39 13.32 -29.78 -13.92
C THR A 39 12.18 -28.95 -13.34
N ARG A 40 10.99 -29.12 -13.91
CA ARG A 40 9.72 -28.61 -13.36
C ARG A 40 9.59 -29.07 -11.90
N PRO A 41 9.29 -28.17 -10.95
CA PRO A 41 8.95 -28.56 -9.59
C PRO A 41 7.79 -29.58 -9.58
N PRO A 42 7.73 -30.49 -8.61
CA PRO A 42 6.59 -31.37 -8.45
C PRO A 42 5.33 -30.52 -8.20
N GLN A 43 4.34 -30.65 -9.09
CA GLN A 43 3.04 -29.98 -8.93
C GLN A 43 2.10 -30.96 -8.21
N GLN A 44 1.90 -30.76 -6.91
CA GLN A 44 0.81 -31.41 -6.18
C GLN A 44 -0.44 -30.55 -6.30
N GLY A 45 -1.61 -31.20 -6.32
CA GLY A 45 -2.89 -30.49 -6.34
C GLY A 45 -3.11 -29.68 -5.04
N PRO A 46 -4.17 -28.86 -4.99
CA PRO A 46 -4.43 -27.95 -3.87
C PRO A 46 -4.61 -28.65 -2.51
N VAL A 47 -4.95 -29.94 -2.54
CA VAL A 47 -5.11 -30.78 -1.35
C VAL A 47 -4.23 -32.02 -1.48
N THR A 48 -3.46 -32.31 -0.43
CA THR A 48 -2.58 -33.48 -0.38
C THR A 48 -2.97 -34.39 0.78
N GLU A 49 -3.30 -35.64 0.49
CA GLU A 49 -3.49 -36.67 1.51
C GLU A 49 -2.13 -37.13 2.07
N HIS A 50 -1.95 -37.04 3.40
CA HIS A 50 -0.73 -37.55 4.05
C HIS A 50 -1.01 -38.85 4.78
N ASP A 51 -0.26 -39.90 4.42
CA ASP A 51 -0.39 -41.25 5.00
C ASP A 51 0.34 -41.44 6.34
N GLY A 52 0.91 -40.38 6.92
CA GLY A 52 1.63 -40.39 8.19
C GLY A 52 3.06 -40.95 8.12
N VAL A 53 3.55 -41.38 6.95
CA VAL A 53 4.86 -42.08 6.82
C VAL A 53 5.69 -41.59 5.63
N SER A 54 5.06 -41.13 4.56
CA SER A 54 5.74 -40.68 3.35
C SER A 54 6.31 -39.25 3.49
N VAL A 55 7.43 -39.01 2.79
CA VAL A 55 7.92 -37.65 2.53
C VAL A 55 7.15 -37.09 1.34
N LEU A 56 6.53 -35.94 1.50
CA LEU A 56 5.77 -35.25 0.45
C LEU A 56 6.65 -34.25 -0.30
N GLU A 57 6.57 -34.25 -1.62
CA GLU A 57 7.24 -33.26 -2.47
C GLU A 57 6.29 -32.09 -2.74
N ILE A 58 6.57 -30.91 -2.20
CA ILE A 58 5.67 -29.74 -2.28
C ILE A 58 6.34 -28.55 -2.96
N ALA A 59 5.53 -27.66 -3.54
CA ALA A 59 6.01 -26.41 -4.12
C ALA A 59 6.37 -25.40 -3.02
N GLY A 60 7.51 -24.73 -3.16
CA GLY A 60 7.89 -23.61 -2.29
C GLY A 60 7.12 -22.34 -2.62
N GLY A 61 7.06 -21.41 -1.66
CA GLY A 61 6.41 -20.10 -1.85
C GLY A 61 4.88 -20.13 -1.93
N ARG A 62 4.22 -21.24 -1.55
CA ARG A 62 2.76 -21.41 -1.64
C ARG A 62 2.17 -22.06 -0.38
N VAL A 63 0.85 -22.08 -0.31
CA VAL A 63 0.10 -22.85 0.69
C VAL A 63 -0.04 -24.30 0.24
N THR A 64 0.13 -25.23 1.18
CA THR A 64 -0.21 -26.65 1.02
C THR A 64 -1.24 -27.05 2.07
N THR A 65 -2.41 -27.54 1.63
CA THR A 65 -3.43 -28.10 2.52
C THR A 65 -3.24 -29.61 2.67
N LEU A 66 -3.06 -30.06 3.90
CA LEU A 66 -2.82 -31.45 4.26
C LEU A 66 -4.06 -32.07 4.89
N GLU A 67 -4.59 -33.09 4.22
CA GLU A 67 -5.62 -33.95 4.78
C GLU A 67 -4.96 -35.01 5.66
N VAL A 68 -5.38 -35.06 6.92
CA VAL A 68 -4.80 -35.97 7.91
C VAL A 68 -5.45 -37.35 7.76
N ALA A 69 -4.74 -38.31 7.14
CA ALA A 69 -5.25 -39.67 7.04
C ALA A 69 -5.19 -40.38 8.40
N ALA A 70 -6.36 -40.75 8.94
CA ALA A 70 -6.47 -41.44 10.22
C ALA A 70 -7.42 -42.64 10.17
N THR A 71 -7.14 -43.70 10.94
CA THR A 71 -8.04 -44.85 11.09
C THR A 71 -9.08 -44.58 12.17
N GLY A 72 -10.23 -44.03 11.78
CA GLY A 72 -11.29 -43.67 12.73
C GLY A 72 -11.90 -42.31 12.39
N ALA A 73 -12.86 -41.86 13.21
CA ALA A 73 -13.39 -40.50 13.10
C ALA A 73 -12.48 -39.54 13.87
N VAL A 74 -11.80 -38.65 13.14
CA VAL A 74 -11.02 -37.54 13.69
C VAL A 74 -11.96 -36.50 14.31
N VAL A 75 -11.64 -36.04 15.52
CA VAL A 75 -12.42 -35.02 16.22
C VAL A 75 -11.62 -33.74 16.47
N LYS A 76 -10.28 -33.85 16.58
CA LYS A 76 -9.41 -32.70 16.77
C LYS A 76 -8.02 -33.00 16.22
N VAL A 77 -7.43 -32.02 15.52
CA VAL A 77 -6.01 -31.98 15.19
C VAL A 77 -5.35 -30.80 15.91
N GLU A 78 -4.13 -31.01 16.41
CA GLU A 78 -3.34 -29.99 17.12
C GLU A 78 -1.89 -30.03 16.62
N ILE A 79 -1.31 -28.88 16.29
CA ILE A 79 0.13 -28.78 16.00
C ILE A 79 0.91 -28.90 17.32
N THR A 80 1.89 -29.80 17.36
CA THR A 80 2.80 -29.98 18.50
C THR A 80 4.13 -29.30 18.30
N ASP A 81 4.61 -29.28 17.05
CA ASP A 81 5.89 -28.69 16.67
C ASP A 81 5.70 -27.93 15.34
N LEU A 82 5.94 -26.62 15.36
CA LEU A 82 5.90 -25.79 14.17
C LEU A 82 7.02 -26.16 13.18
N PRO A 83 6.82 -25.92 11.87
CA PRO A 83 7.91 -25.97 10.91
C PRO A 83 8.98 -24.90 11.22
N ALA A 84 10.23 -25.17 10.85
CA ALA A 84 11.33 -24.22 11.02
C ALA A 84 11.25 -23.00 10.08
N HIS A 85 10.43 -23.08 9.03
CA HIS A 85 10.19 -22.04 8.04
C HIS A 85 8.71 -22.01 7.67
N GLY A 86 8.15 -20.81 7.48
CA GLY A 86 6.72 -20.61 7.26
C GLY A 86 5.87 -20.83 8.51
N ASN A 87 4.57 -20.98 8.31
CA ASN A 87 3.60 -21.21 9.39
C ASN A 87 2.77 -22.47 9.13
N ALA A 88 2.27 -23.10 10.19
CA ALA A 88 1.33 -24.21 10.11
C ALA A 88 0.16 -24.02 11.08
N THR A 89 -1.06 -24.05 10.55
CA THR A 89 -2.31 -23.89 11.31
C THR A 89 -3.29 -25.03 10.99
N VAL A 90 -4.27 -25.23 11.89
CA VAL A 90 -5.32 -26.24 11.72
C VAL A 90 -6.61 -25.54 11.29
N ASN A 91 -7.16 -25.99 10.17
CA ASN A 91 -8.42 -25.50 9.63
C ASN A 91 -9.62 -26.09 10.38
N LEU A 92 -10.81 -25.51 10.18
CA LEU A 92 -12.04 -25.92 10.87
C LEU A 92 -12.45 -27.38 10.57
N ASP A 93 -12.05 -27.91 9.42
CA ASP A 93 -12.29 -29.29 9.00
C ASP A 93 -11.23 -30.28 9.54
N ASN A 94 -10.28 -29.80 10.35
CA ASN A 94 -9.10 -30.52 10.85
C ASN A 94 -7.99 -30.82 9.82
N SER A 95 -8.07 -30.26 8.61
CA SER A 95 -6.90 -30.21 7.72
C SER A 95 -5.83 -29.27 8.27
N ILE A 96 -4.57 -29.43 7.85
CA ILE A 96 -3.46 -28.55 8.24
C ILE A 96 -3.09 -27.68 7.03
N ALA A 97 -3.06 -26.36 7.20
CA ALA A 97 -2.51 -25.44 6.23
C ALA A 97 -1.02 -25.21 6.54
N LEU A 98 -0.13 -25.60 5.64
CA LEU A 98 1.29 -25.23 5.66
C LEU A 98 1.50 -24.04 4.71
N VAL A 99 1.80 -22.87 5.25
CA VAL A 99 1.94 -21.61 4.51
C VAL A 99 3.43 -21.30 4.34
N LEU A 100 3.90 -21.36 3.09
CA LEU A 100 5.27 -20.96 2.70
C LEU A 100 5.27 -19.70 1.83
N SER A 101 4.12 -19.06 1.63
CA SER A 101 4.03 -17.76 0.95
C SER A 101 4.88 -16.72 1.67
N GLY A 102 5.62 -15.91 0.91
CA GLY A 102 6.63 -14.97 1.45
C GLY A 102 7.96 -15.62 1.86
N SER A 103 8.13 -16.94 1.73
CA SER A 103 9.38 -17.66 2.00
C SER A 103 10.07 -18.12 0.72
N ASP A 104 11.39 -17.95 0.65
CA ASP A 104 12.26 -18.50 -0.40
C ASP A 104 12.83 -19.89 -0.05
N TYR A 105 12.38 -20.46 1.07
CA TYR A 105 12.91 -21.71 1.60
C TYR A 105 12.69 -22.88 0.64
N SER A 106 13.74 -23.67 0.41
CA SER A 106 13.69 -24.96 -0.27
C SER A 106 14.58 -25.98 0.45
N GLY A 107 14.14 -27.23 0.47
CA GLY A 107 14.81 -28.33 1.17
C GLY A 107 13.89 -29.07 2.16
N PRO A 108 14.49 -29.90 3.04
CA PRO A 108 13.74 -30.74 3.97
C PRO A 108 13.03 -29.93 5.07
N LEU A 109 11.72 -30.11 5.21
CA LEU A 109 10.91 -29.49 6.25
C LEU A 109 10.10 -30.55 7.01
N SER A 110 9.69 -30.27 8.23
CA SER A 110 8.79 -31.13 8.98
C SER A 110 7.96 -30.36 9.99
N LEU A 111 6.79 -30.87 10.33
CA LEU A 111 5.95 -30.39 11.43
C LEU A 111 5.40 -31.56 12.22
N GLY A 112 5.24 -31.37 13.52
CA GLY A 112 4.64 -32.35 14.45
C GLY A 112 3.18 -32.04 14.71
N TYR A 113 2.33 -33.07 14.74
CA TYR A 113 0.91 -32.90 15.06
C TYR A 113 0.35 -34.07 15.84
N LYS A 114 -0.78 -33.82 16.51
CA LYS A 114 -1.50 -34.77 17.34
C LYS A 114 -2.96 -34.84 16.88
N ILE A 115 -3.47 -36.06 16.75
CA ILE A 115 -4.85 -36.37 16.40
C ILE A 115 -5.56 -36.87 17.64
N THR A 116 -6.79 -36.41 17.87
CA THR A 116 -7.72 -36.97 18.87
C THR A 116 -8.91 -37.59 18.15
N HIS A 117 -9.18 -38.86 18.47
CA HIS A 117 -10.26 -39.66 17.90
C HIS A 117 -11.54 -39.54 18.72
N ALA A 118 -12.68 -39.91 18.12
CA ALA A 118 -13.99 -39.89 18.79
C ALA A 118 -14.10 -40.80 20.02
N ASP A 119 -13.23 -41.80 20.17
CA ASP A 119 -13.14 -42.66 21.36
C ASP A 119 -12.25 -42.07 22.47
N GLY A 120 -11.70 -40.87 22.26
CA GLY A 120 -10.82 -40.16 23.17
C GLY A 120 -9.36 -40.61 23.12
N THR A 121 -9.01 -41.57 22.25
CA THR A 121 -7.61 -41.93 22.03
C THR A 121 -6.88 -40.85 21.24
N THR A 122 -5.57 -40.74 21.45
CA THR A 122 -4.74 -39.75 20.75
C THR A 122 -3.53 -40.42 20.13
N GLU A 123 -3.14 -39.95 18.95
CA GLU A 123 -1.90 -40.35 18.27
C GLU A 123 -1.09 -39.12 17.87
N SER A 124 0.23 -39.23 17.91
CA SER A 124 1.16 -38.19 17.44
C SER A 124 1.84 -38.66 16.18
N ALA A 125 2.00 -37.74 15.23
CA ALA A 125 2.63 -37.99 13.95
C ALA A 125 3.51 -36.80 13.55
N THR A 126 4.34 -37.02 12.54
CA THR A 126 5.20 -36.00 11.95
C THR A 126 5.00 -36.04 10.45
N ALA A 127 4.62 -34.91 9.85
CA ALA A 127 4.63 -34.75 8.41
C ALA A 127 6.02 -34.27 7.99
N SER A 128 6.59 -34.91 6.96
CA SER A 128 7.91 -34.58 6.42
C SER A 128 7.76 -34.19 4.95
N PHE A 129 8.45 -33.14 4.55
CA PHE A 129 8.36 -32.53 3.23
C PHE A 129 9.74 -32.36 2.61
N ASN A 130 9.79 -32.39 1.29
CA ASN A 130 10.88 -31.82 0.51
C ASN A 130 10.30 -30.65 -0.29
N VAL A 131 10.68 -29.44 0.10
CA VAL A 131 10.19 -28.19 -0.49
C VAL A 131 11.02 -27.86 -1.72
N ALA A 132 10.39 -27.78 -2.89
CA ALA A 132 11.05 -27.31 -4.10
C ALA A 132 11.21 -25.78 -4.08
N PRO A 133 12.20 -25.20 -4.80
CA PRO A 133 12.22 -23.76 -5.03
C PRO A 133 10.92 -23.27 -5.68
N PRO A 134 10.47 -22.03 -5.40
CA PRO A 134 9.29 -21.47 -6.06
C PRO A 134 9.50 -21.38 -7.57
N ALA A 135 8.46 -21.68 -8.36
CA ALA A 135 8.54 -21.61 -9.83
C ALA A 135 8.61 -20.18 -10.36
N GLN A 136 8.22 -19.19 -9.54
CA GLN A 136 8.33 -17.76 -9.77
C GLN A 136 9.23 -17.16 -8.68
N GLN A 137 10.26 -16.43 -9.07
CA GLN A 137 11.29 -15.95 -8.12
C GLN A 137 10.72 -15.00 -7.06
N ALA A 138 9.78 -14.12 -7.44
CA ALA A 138 9.18 -13.17 -6.50
C ALA A 138 8.04 -13.77 -5.67
N GLY A 139 7.68 -15.05 -5.88
CA GLY A 139 6.61 -15.71 -5.13
C GLY A 139 5.26 -14.99 -5.24
N TRP A 140 4.45 -15.06 -4.18
CA TRP A 140 3.23 -14.23 -4.04
C TRP A 140 3.60 -12.82 -3.59
N GLY A 141 2.89 -11.82 -4.12
CA GLY A 141 2.93 -10.47 -3.56
C GLY A 141 2.25 -10.41 -2.19
N THR A 142 2.80 -9.64 -1.26
CA THR A 142 2.26 -9.47 0.11
C THR A 142 1.14 -8.43 0.18
N GLY A 143 0.98 -7.60 -0.87
CA GLY A 143 0.01 -6.50 -0.84
C GLY A 143 0.50 -5.30 -0.06
N THR A 144 1.82 -5.10 0.02
CA THR A 144 2.41 -3.99 0.77
C THR A 144 2.44 -2.75 -0.13
N HIS A 145 1.48 -1.85 0.10
CA HIS A 145 1.24 -0.66 -0.73
C HIS A 145 1.37 0.63 0.10
N TYR A 146 1.43 1.79 -0.57
CA TYR A 146 1.31 3.08 0.09
C TYR A 146 -0.12 3.59 0.00
N MET A 147 -0.86 3.51 1.10
CA MET A 147 -2.24 3.95 1.17
C MET A 147 -2.50 4.58 2.53
N LEU A 148 -3.28 5.66 2.55
CA LEU A 148 -3.68 6.37 3.76
C LEU A 148 -5.09 5.94 4.21
N GLU A 149 -5.51 6.42 5.37
CA GLU A 149 -6.92 6.33 5.80
C GLU A 149 -7.83 6.99 4.76
N THR A 150 -9.03 6.46 4.63
CA THR A 150 -10.10 6.99 3.77
C THR A 150 -11.30 7.36 4.62
N ASP A 151 -12.05 8.36 4.20
CA ASP A 151 -13.31 8.69 4.84
C ASP A 151 -14.46 7.77 4.38
N ALA A 152 -15.68 8.08 4.80
CA ALA A 152 -16.87 7.28 4.48
C ALA A 152 -17.28 7.31 2.99
N ASN A 153 -16.76 8.26 2.21
CA ASN A 153 -16.96 8.31 0.76
C ASN A 153 -15.85 7.56 0.01
N GLY A 154 -14.80 7.12 0.72
CA GLY A 154 -13.64 6.48 0.12
C GLY A 154 -12.51 7.44 -0.24
N ASP A 155 -12.66 8.74 0.04
CA ASP A 155 -11.68 9.78 -0.24
C ASP A 155 -10.50 9.68 0.72
N VAL A 156 -9.28 9.91 0.23
CA VAL A 156 -8.08 9.88 1.06
C VAL A 156 -8.04 11.01 2.09
N ILE A 157 -7.86 10.65 3.36
CA ILE A 157 -7.59 11.60 4.45
C ILE A 157 -6.09 11.91 4.48
N VAL A 158 -5.74 13.14 4.12
CA VAL A 158 -4.38 13.65 4.22
C VAL A 158 -4.20 14.44 5.50
N GLU A 159 -3.34 13.96 6.39
CA GLU A 159 -3.01 14.64 7.64
C GLU A 159 -1.80 15.57 7.45
N THR A 160 -1.68 16.55 8.35
CA THR A 160 -0.56 17.50 8.35
C THR A 160 0.39 17.19 9.50
N GLY A 161 1.69 17.35 9.26
CA GLY A 161 2.75 17.26 10.26
C GLY A 161 3.04 18.60 10.95
N ASP A 162 4.20 18.68 11.62
CA ASP A 162 4.58 19.86 12.40
C ASP A 162 5.11 21.00 11.51
N ASN A 163 5.76 20.65 10.39
CA ASN A 163 6.26 21.59 9.39
C ASN A 163 5.27 21.75 8.23
N HIS A 164 4.15 22.41 8.52
CA HIS A 164 3.03 22.55 7.59
C HIS A 164 2.76 24.01 7.16
N ARG A 165 2.41 24.19 5.88
CA ARG A 165 1.87 25.42 5.30
C ARG A 165 1.05 25.08 4.05
N LYS A 166 -0.16 25.63 3.97
CA LYS A 166 -0.97 25.64 2.74
C LYS A 166 -0.53 26.78 1.84
N VAL A 167 -0.51 26.54 0.52
CA VAL A 167 -0.23 27.53 -0.53
C VAL A 167 -1.39 27.54 -1.51
N TYR A 168 -2.28 28.52 -1.35
CA TYR A 168 -3.43 28.73 -2.23
C TYR A 168 -3.00 29.47 -3.50
N ILE A 169 -3.23 28.86 -4.65
CA ILE A 169 -2.99 29.40 -5.98
C ILE A 169 -4.33 29.58 -6.69
N SER A 170 -4.49 30.72 -7.38
CA SER A 170 -5.68 31.07 -8.14
C SER A 170 -5.31 31.49 -9.56
N GLY A 171 -6.13 31.06 -10.53
CA GLY A 171 -6.11 31.53 -11.92
C GLY A 171 -6.98 32.77 -12.17
N SER A 172 -7.63 33.29 -11.12
CA SER A 172 -8.51 34.46 -11.18
C SER A 172 -7.73 35.76 -11.40
N GLU A 173 -8.38 36.76 -12.02
CA GLU A 173 -7.81 38.11 -12.15
C GLU A 173 -7.60 38.80 -10.79
N ASN A 174 -8.21 38.30 -9.72
CA ASN A 174 -8.05 38.81 -8.36
C ASN A 174 -6.89 38.15 -7.59
N ALA A 175 -6.25 37.12 -8.15
CA ALA A 175 -5.13 36.45 -7.51
C ALA A 175 -3.95 37.43 -7.30
N LEU A 176 -3.35 37.41 -6.13
CA LEU A 176 -2.36 38.41 -5.73
C LEU A 176 -1.06 38.24 -6.53
N SER A 177 -0.75 39.24 -7.36
CA SER A 177 0.57 39.38 -7.97
C SER A 177 1.56 40.03 -7.00
N LYS A 178 2.86 40.00 -7.32
CA LYS A 178 3.87 40.76 -6.55
C LYS A 178 3.57 42.26 -6.52
N ALA A 179 2.97 42.80 -7.58
CA ALA A 179 2.63 44.20 -7.66
C ALA A 179 1.50 44.56 -6.69
N ASP A 180 0.51 43.68 -6.56
CA ASP A 180 -0.61 43.85 -5.62
C ASP A 180 -0.11 43.78 -4.17
N ILE A 181 0.69 42.77 -3.84
CA ILE A 181 1.30 42.61 -2.51
C ILE A 181 2.18 43.83 -2.19
N ALA A 182 3.04 44.26 -3.12
CA ALA A 182 3.88 45.43 -2.92
C ALA A 182 3.06 46.71 -2.71
N ALA A 183 1.92 46.86 -3.39
CA ALA A 183 1.02 47.98 -3.20
C ALA A 183 0.34 47.94 -1.82
N LEU A 184 -0.10 46.77 -1.36
CA LEU A 184 -0.69 46.55 -0.03
C LEU A 184 0.31 46.90 1.09
N GLU A 185 1.56 46.47 0.94
CA GLU A 185 2.62 46.65 1.94
C GLU A 185 3.37 47.99 1.84
N GLY A 186 3.12 48.78 0.78
CA GLY A 186 3.88 49.99 0.49
C GLY A 186 5.36 49.73 0.18
N LEU A 187 5.66 48.54 -0.37
CA LEU A 187 6.99 48.10 -0.76
C LEU A 187 7.20 48.25 -2.28
N LYS A 188 8.42 47.93 -2.73
CA LYS A 188 8.69 47.73 -4.16
C LYS A 188 8.43 46.28 -4.51
N GLU A 189 7.92 46.01 -5.71
CA GLU A 189 7.71 44.66 -6.23
C GLU A 189 8.96 43.77 -6.09
N SER A 190 10.15 44.31 -6.36
CA SER A 190 11.43 43.59 -6.22
C SER A 190 11.77 43.18 -4.78
N ALA A 191 11.06 43.69 -3.78
CA ALA A 191 11.22 43.29 -2.38
C ALA A 191 10.38 42.05 -2.04
N ILE A 192 9.34 41.75 -2.84
CA ILE A 192 8.50 40.56 -2.71
C ILE A 192 9.25 39.39 -3.36
N THR A 193 9.96 38.64 -2.52
CA THR A 193 10.78 37.47 -2.89
C THR A 193 10.25 36.24 -2.16
N ALA A 194 10.58 35.03 -2.62
CA ALA A 194 10.33 33.79 -1.88
C ALA A 194 10.67 33.91 -0.38
N LYS A 195 11.87 34.41 -0.05
CA LYS A 195 12.29 34.61 1.35
C LYS A 195 11.38 35.55 2.13
N TRP A 196 10.86 36.59 1.47
CA TRP A 196 9.91 37.51 2.10
C TRP A 196 8.55 36.82 2.29
N LEU A 197 8.03 36.11 1.29
CA LEU A 197 6.74 35.39 1.37
C LEU A 197 6.75 34.29 2.44
N ILE A 198 7.89 33.61 2.65
CA ILE A 198 8.05 32.61 3.72
C ILE A 198 7.78 33.23 5.09
N THR A 199 8.23 34.46 5.35
CA THR A 199 8.04 35.14 6.64
C THR A 199 6.73 35.93 6.75
N HIS A 200 5.87 35.88 5.73
CA HIS A 200 4.55 36.55 5.69
C HIS A 200 3.48 35.51 5.30
N PRO A 201 3.10 34.63 6.24
CA PRO A 201 2.25 33.48 5.98
C PRO A 201 0.84 33.83 5.50
N GLU A 202 0.37 35.05 5.75
CA GLU A 202 -0.92 35.55 5.29
C GLU A 202 -1.06 35.53 3.76
N TYR A 203 0.03 35.69 3.01
CA TYR A 203 0.02 35.65 1.55
C TYR A 203 0.10 34.21 1.06
N GLY A 204 -0.93 33.76 0.34
CA GLY A 204 -1.12 32.37 -0.07
C GLY A 204 -1.57 31.45 1.06
N GLY A 205 -1.88 31.97 2.25
CA GLY A 205 -2.30 31.16 3.41
C GLY A 205 -3.81 30.95 3.54
N SER A 206 -4.63 31.61 2.72
CA SER A 206 -6.08 31.42 2.63
C SER A 206 -6.58 31.66 1.21
N GLU A 207 -7.82 31.26 0.93
CA GLU A 207 -8.49 31.50 -0.36
C GLU A 207 -8.53 32.99 -0.72
N GLU A 208 -8.83 33.87 0.22
CA GLU A 208 -8.91 35.33 -0.02
C GLU A 208 -7.55 35.96 -0.31
N MET A 209 -6.47 35.29 0.09
CA MET A 209 -5.09 35.73 -0.10
C MET A 209 -4.37 34.85 -1.13
N ALA A 210 -5.11 34.13 -1.98
CA ALA A 210 -4.57 33.25 -3.00
C ALA A 210 -3.63 34.01 -3.94
N LEU A 211 -2.53 33.36 -4.29
CA LEU A 211 -1.46 33.93 -5.10
C LEU A 211 -1.69 33.64 -6.58
N ALA A 212 -1.30 34.59 -7.44
CA ALA A 212 -1.13 34.29 -8.86
C ALA A 212 -0.09 33.18 -9.04
N SER A 213 -0.23 32.35 -10.07
CA SER A 213 0.51 31.08 -10.21
C SER A 213 2.03 31.24 -10.16
N ASP A 214 2.59 32.27 -10.77
CA ASP A 214 4.02 32.55 -10.75
C ASP A 214 4.53 32.90 -9.33
N VAL A 215 3.76 33.67 -8.57
CA VAL A 215 4.07 34.06 -7.19
C VAL A 215 3.89 32.88 -6.23
N GLY A 216 2.81 32.11 -6.40
CA GLY A 216 2.51 30.91 -5.63
C GLY A 216 3.59 29.85 -5.80
N MET A 217 4.00 29.57 -7.04
CA MET A 217 5.08 28.63 -7.31
C MET A 217 6.44 29.15 -6.79
N GLU A 218 6.71 30.46 -6.82
CA GLU A 218 7.93 31.00 -6.19
C GLU A 218 7.97 30.76 -4.67
N LEU A 219 6.84 30.97 -3.97
CA LEU A 219 6.71 30.62 -2.56
C LEU A 219 6.89 29.11 -2.35
N TRP A 220 6.21 28.29 -3.16
CA TRP A 220 6.26 26.84 -3.09
C TRP A 220 7.69 26.30 -3.14
N TYR A 221 8.50 26.72 -4.13
CA TYR A 221 9.92 26.33 -4.18
C TYR A 221 10.74 26.88 -3.02
N GLY A 222 10.36 28.05 -2.50
CA GLY A 222 10.97 28.60 -1.29
C GLY A 222 10.74 27.72 -0.07
N LEU A 223 9.59 27.04 0.01
CA LEU A 223 9.24 26.16 1.11
C LEU A 223 9.80 24.74 0.92
N THR A 224 9.60 24.15 -0.27
CA THR A 224 9.90 22.72 -0.53
C THR A 224 11.28 22.49 -1.18
N GLY A 225 11.90 23.53 -1.73
CA GLY A 225 13.18 23.46 -2.44
C GLY A 225 14.35 24.15 -1.73
N ALA A 226 14.13 24.76 -0.56
CA ALA A 226 15.16 25.48 0.18
C ALA A 226 16.22 24.55 0.80
N TRP A 227 17.44 25.06 0.91
CA TRP A 227 18.55 24.38 1.58
C TRP A 227 18.80 24.99 2.97
N PRO A 228 19.01 24.19 4.04
CA PRO A 228 18.90 22.73 4.07
C PRO A 228 17.46 22.25 3.85
N ARG A 229 17.31 21.11 3.17
CA ARG A 229 16.00 20.51 2.90
C ARG A 229 15.56 19.75 4.14
N GLU A 230 14.57 20.28 4.81
CA GLU A 230 13.86 19.60 5.90
C GLU A 230 12.62 18.93 5.30
N ALA A 231 12.20 17.81 5.88
CA ALA A 231 10.95 17.19 5.49
C ALA A 231 9.78 18.13 5.86
N THR A 232 8.75 18.18 5.01
CA THR A 232 7.61 19.08 5.20
C THR A 232 6.30 18.40 4.81
N SER A 233 5.19 18.78 5.41
CA SER A 233 3.85 18.33 5.04
C SER A 233 3.06 19.45 4.35
N HIS A 234 3.74 20.29 3.57
CA HIS A 234 3.12 21.46 2.93
C HIS A 234 2.12 21.05 1.84
N TRP A 235 1.08 21.85 1.67
CA TRP A 235 0.03 21.61 0.68
C TRP A 235 0.03 22.70 -0.40
N LEU A 236 -0.08 22.28 -1.65
CA LEU A 236 -0.18 23.14 -2.82
C LEU A 236 -1.59 23.01 -3.41
N LEU A 237 -2.40 24.06 -3.30
CA LEU A 237 -3.82 24.03 -3.65
C LEU A 237 -4.09 24.92 -4.86
N PHE A 238 -4.70 24.37 -5.91
CA PHE A 238 -5.08 25.09 -7.13
C PHE A 238 -6.59 25.34 -7.18
N GLU A 239 -7.01 26.58 -7.43
CA GLU A 239 -8.43 26.91 -7.54
C GLU A 239 -9.08 26.16 -8.72
N ARG A 240 -10.20 25.47 -8.45
CA ARG A 240 -11.06 24.79 -9.43
C ARG A 240 -11.56 25.78 -10.50
N GLY A 241 -11.88 25.24 -11.68
CA GLY A 241 -12.38 26.01 -12.83
C GLY A 241 -11.30 26.76 -13.63
N HIS A 242 -10.02 26.55 -13.32
CA HIS A 242 -8.89 27.24 -13.97
C HIS A 242 -7.89 26.27 -14.63
N THR A 243 -7.16 26.78 -15.61
CA THR A 243 -6.03 26.10 -16.26
C THR A 243 -4.73 26.81 -15.90
N TYR A 244 -3.71 26.03 -15.56
CA TYR A 244 -2.42 26.48 -15.07
C TYR A 244 -1.31 26.03 -16.02
N GLU A 245 -0.54 27.01 -16.51
CA GLU A 245 0.55 26.84 -17.46
C GLU A 245 1.89 27.16 -16.81
N ASP A 246 2.99 26.66 -17.37
CA ASP A 246 4.36 27.04 -17.01
C ASP A 246 4.69 26.93 -15.49
N LEU A 247 4.10 25.96 -14.78
CA LEU A 247 4.28 25.76 -13.32
C LEU A 247 5.71 25.35 -12.92
N GLY A 248 6.52 24.93 -13.89
CA GLY A 248 7.81 24.32 -13.64
C GLY A 248 7.66 22.92 -13.01
N ARG A 249 8.49 22.59 -12.03
CA ARG A 249 8.41 21.37 -11.22
C ARG A 249 7.42 21.52 -10.06
N ILE A 250 6.26 20.91 -10.20
CA ILE A 250 5.25 20.80 -9.14
C ILE A 250 5.86 20.15 -7.88
N ILE A 251 6.62 19.06 -8.04
CA ILE A 251 7.37 18.42 -6.97
C ILE A 251 8.84 18.83 -7.07
N ALA A 252 9.37 19.50 -6.04
CA ALA A 252 10.76 19.94 -6.02
C ALA A 252 11.72 18.74 -5.90
N ARG A 253 12.99 18.96 -6.25
CA ARG A 253 14.02 17.92 -6.11
C ARG A 253 14.31 17.65 -4.65
N GLY A 254 14.33 16.39 -4.25
CA GLY A 254 14.64 16.06 -2.87
C GLY A 254 13.46 16.26 -1.92
N SER A 255 12.24 16.49 -2.43
CA SER A 255 11.06 16.70 -1.61
C SER A 255 10.69 15.44 -0.84
N GLU A 256 10.46 15.60 0.46
CA GLU A 256 10.16 14.53 1.41
C GLU A 256 9.03 15.02 2.33
N GLY A 257 7.93 14.26 2.39
CA GLY A 257 6.92 14.37 3.45
C GLY A 257 7.52 14.04 4.82
N GLU A 258 7.02 14.66 5.90
CA GLU A 258 7.55 14.48 7.26
C GLU A 258 7.52 13.03 7.73
N SER A 259 6.53 12.26 7.27
CA SER A 259 6.44 10.81 7.40
C SER A 259 5.49 10.27 6.34
N GLU A 260 5.31 8.95 6.34
CA GLU A 260 4.34 8.23 5.52
C GLU A 260 2.90 8.72 5.75
N LEU A 261 2.57 9.16 6.98
CA LEU A 261 1.26 9.72 7.36
C LEU A 261 1.15 11.24 7.13
N HIS A 262 2.26 11.95 7.01
CA HIS A 262 2.31 13.42 6.88
C HIS A 262 2.94 13.84 5.55
N PRO A 263 2.32 13.52 4.41
CA PRO A 263 2.90 13.74 3.09
C PRO A 263 2.83 15.20 2.66
N ILE A 264 3.61 15.52 1.61
CA ILE A 264 3.36 16.70 0.78
C ILE A 264 2.08 16.45 -0.04
N HIS A 265 1.19 17.42 -0.13
CA HIS A 265 -0.09 17.27 -0.85
C HIS A 265 -0.21 18.27 -1.99
N VAL A 266 -0.56 17.80 -3.19
CA VAL A 266 -0.96 18.64 -4.33
C VAL A 266 -2.44 18.39 -4.57
N THR A 267 -3.26 19.43 -4.49
CA THR A 267 -4.72 19.29 -4.54
C THR A 267 -5.41 20.55 -5.07
N SER A 268 -6.73 20.58 -4.99
CA SER A 268 -7.56 21.72 -5.41
C SER A 268 -8.22 22.45 -4.24
N TRP A 269 -8.86 23.59 -4.54
CA TRP A 269 -9.81 24.27 -3.66
C TRP A 269 -10.86 25.03 -4.48
N GLY A 270 -11.95 25.46 -3.86
CA GLY A 270 -13.00 26.23 -4.52
C GLY A 270 -14.02 25.36 -5.26
N GLU A 271 -14.66 25.91 -6.28
CA GLU A 271 -15.84 25.33 -6.95
C GLU A 271 -15.62 25.23 -8.46
N GLY A 272 -16.29 24.29 -9.13
CA GLY A 272 -16.23 24.10 -10.59
C GLY A 272 -15.52 22.81 -11.00
N GLU A 273 -15.02 22.74 -12.23
CA GLU A 273 -14.25 21.59 -12.74
C GLU A 273 -12.88 21.46 -12.06
N ARG A 274 -12.28 20.26 -12.05
CA ARG A 274 -10.91 20.07 -11.53
C ARG A 274 -9.93 21.06 -12.17
N PRO A 275 -8.97 21.62 -11.42
CA PRO A 275 -7.94 22.48 -11.99
C PRO A 275 -7.10 21.70 -13.01
N VAL A 276 -6.88 22.31 -14.18
CA VAL A 276 -6.09 21.71 -15.24
C VAL A 276 -4.63 22.15 -15.11
N LEU A 277 -3.76 21.23 -14.71
CA LEU A 277 -2.31 21.42 -14.62
C LEU A 277 -1.70 21.08 -15.99
N ASN A 278 -1.64 22.08 -16.87
CA ASN A 278 -1.03 21.94 -18.20
C ASN A 278 0.49 22.12 -18.12
N SER A 279 1.14 21.30 -17.30
CA SER A 279 2.59 21.25 -17.13
C SER A 279 3.02 19.83 -16.82
N GLN A 280 4.26 19.48 -17.14
CA GLN A 280 4.78 18.15 -16.83
C GLN A 280 4.97 17.99 -15.31
N LEU A 281 4.37 16.95 -14.72
CA LEU A 281 4.81 16.46 -13.42
C LEU A 281 5.98 15.50 -13.65
N ARG A 282 7.19 15.91 -13.27
CA ARG A 282 8.39 15.10 -13.46
C ARG A 282 9.28 15.02 -12.22
N VAL A 283 9.30 13.85 -11.59
CA VAL A 283 10.13 13.51 -10.42
C VAL A 283 11.33 12.70 -10.88
N TYR A 284 12.54 13.22 -10.67
CA TYR A 284 13.79 12.60 -11.10
C TYR A 284 15.02 13.29 -10.48
N GLN A 285 16.18 12.63 -10.57
CA GLN A 285 17.54 13.05 -10.14
C GLN A 285 17.86 12.92 -8.66
N GLU A 286 16.91 13.17 -7.77
CA GLU A 286 17.12 13.10 -6.33
C GLU A 286 15.99 12.29 -5.69
N PRO A 287 16.24 11.65 -4.53
CA PRO A 287 15.19 10.93 -3.82
C PRO A 287 13.98 11.82 -3.54
N SER A 288 12.78 11.29 -3.68
CA SER A 288 11.55 11.98 -3.30
C SER A 288 10.54 10.98 -2.76
N LYS A 289 9.87 11.31 -1.66
CA LYS A 289 8.95 10.38 -1.02
C LYS A 289 7.86 11.05 -0.19
N ASN A 290 6.80 10.30 0.10
CA ASN A 290 5.64 10.70 0.88
C ASN A 290 4.94 11.89 0.22
N VAL A 291 4.34 11.65 -0.95
CA VAL A 291 3.65 12.64 -1.76
C VAL A 291 2.26 12.13 -2.13
N VAL A 292 1.25 12.96 -1.91
CA VAL A 292 -0.13 12.72 -2.33
C VAL A 292 -0.51 13.75 -3.38
N VAL A 293 -1.19 13.31 -4.43
CA VAL A 293 -1.78 14.17 -5.46
C VAL A 293 -3.24 13.78 -5.59
N THR A 294 -4.14 14.73 -5.34
CA THR A 294 -5.58 14.49 -5.50
C THR A 294 -6.26 15.56 -6.33
N ASP A 295 -7.40 15.24 -6.92
CA ASP A 295 -8.37 16.20 -7.43
C ASP A 295 -7.78 17.22 -8.44
N VAL A 296 -7.02 16.71 -9.41
CA VAL A 296 -6.37 17.52 -10.44
C VAL A 296 -6.41 16.83 -11.80
N THR A 297 -6.42 17.62 -12.87
CA THR A 297 -6.26 17.12 -14.24
C THR A 297 -4.85 17.39 -14.77
N PHE A 298 -4.18 16.38 -15.31
CA PHE A 298 -2.94 16.52 -16.06
C PHE A 298 -3.20 16.31 -17.56
N THR A 299 -2.91 17.33 -18.37
CA THR A 299 -2.94 17.28 -19.84
C THR A 299 -1.56 17.03 -20.47
N ASN A 300 -0.52 17.03 -19.64
CA ASN A 300 0.88 16.80 -20.00
C ASN A 300 1.44 15.58 -19.26
N SER A 301 2.63 15.12 -19.65
CA SER A 301 3.19 13.87 -19.10
C SER A 301 3.39 13.90 -17.59
N VAL A 302 2.94 12.84 -16.91
CA VAL A 302 3.32 12.50 -15.53
C VAL A 302 4.46 11.48 -15.59
N SER A 303 5.54 11.71 -14.86
CA SER A 303 6.74 10.87 -14.91
C SER A 303 7.46 10.76 -13.57
N LEU A 304 7.55 9.55 -13.04
CA LEU A 304 8.27 9.21 -11.81
C LEU A 304 9.49 8.35 -12.14
N LEU A 305 10.71 8.89 -11.98
CA LEU A 305 11.94 8.26 -12.46
C LEU A 305 12.98 8.14 -11.33
N GLY A 306 13.04 6.97 -10.68
CA GLY A 306 13.97 6.67 -9.58
C GLY A 306 15.39 6.29 -9.98
N GLN A 307 15.83 6.63 -11.20
CA GLN A 307 17.15 6.21 -11.72
C GLN A 307 18.35 6.69 -10.89
N ASN A 308 18.19 7.75 -10.08
CA ASN A 308 19.26 8.38 -9.31
C ASN A 308 18.94 8.50 -7.80
N GLY A 309 17.97 7.75 -7.28
CA GLY A 309 17.52 7.84 -5.89
C GLY A 309 16.21 7.11 -5.64
N ILE A 310 15.77 7.04 -4.38
CA ILE A 310 14.53 6.39 -4.01
C ILE A 310 13.35 7.31 -4.36
N VAL A 311 12.46 6.85 -5.24
CA VAL A 311 11.16 7.47 -5.49
C VAL A 311 10.11 6.49 -4.97
N GLU A 312 9.51 6.81 -3.82
CA GLU A 312 8.61 5.91 -3.11
C GLU A 312 7.46 6.65 -2.44
N ASN A 313 6.39 5.93 -2.11
CA ASN A 313 5.23 6.47 -1.39
C ASN A 313 4.60 7.66 -2.12
N PHE A 314 4.15 7.42 -3.35
CA PHE A 314 3.32 8.36 -4.10
C PHE A 314 1.91 7.80 -4.21
N LEU A 315 0.91 8.63 -3.90
CA LEU A 315 -0.50 8.31 -4.01
C LEU A 315 -1.16 9.30 -4.96
N PHE A 316 -1.85 8.77 -5.96
CA PHE A 316 -2.74 9.51 -6.86
C PHE A 316 -4.16 9.00 -6.65
N ASP A 317 -5.07 9.89 -6.27
CA ASP A 317 -6.48 9.60 -6.00
C ASP A 317 -7.35 10.70 -6.61
N ASP A 318 -8.42 10.34 -7.29
CA ASP A 318 -9.28 11.30 -7.98
C ASP A 318 -8.53 12.21 -9.00
N VAL A 319 -7.65 11.61 -9.82
CA VAL A 319 -6.90 12.36 -10.85
C VAL A 319 -7.26 11.96 -12.27
N LEU A 320 -7.33 12.96 -13.15
CA LEU A 320 -7.50 12.75 -14.58
C LEU A 320 -6.17 12.89 -15.32
N ILE A 321 -5.71 11.82 -15.97
CA ILE A 321 -4.60 11.86 -16.92
C ILE A 321 -5.14 11.82 -18.36
N THR A 322 -4.86 12.85 -19.14
CA THR A 322 -5.24 12.92 -20.55
C THR A 322 -4.17 13.59 -21.42
N GLY A 323 -4.26 13.42 -22.73
CA GLY A 323 -3.33 14.00 -23.72
C GLY A 323 -1.93 13.37 -23.76
N SER A 324 -1.38 12.96 -22.62
CA SER A 324 -0.04 12.36 -22.53
C SER A 324 0.02 11.19 -21.53
N MET A 325 0.99 10.29 -21.76
CA MET A 325 1.22 9.10 -20.94
C MET A 325 1.64 9.43 -19.50
N PHE A 326 1.19 8.60 -18.55
CA PHE A 326 1.78 8.46 -17.22
C PHE A 326 2.83 7.32 -17.24
N GLY A 327 4.10 7.66 -16.98
CA GLY A 327 5.19 6.70 -16.91
C GLY A 327 5.88 6.64 -15.55
N MET A 328 6.31 5.46 -15.14
CA MET A 328 7.18 5.27 -13.98
C MET A 328 8.31 4.26 -14.26
N ASP A 329 9.47 4.50 -13.67
CA ASP A 329 10.61 3.58 -13.70
C ASP A 329 11.38 3.62 -12.38
N LYS A 330 11.69 2.45 -11.81
CA LYS A 330 12.50 2.30 -10.58
C LYS A 330 11.87 2.98 -9.37
N THR A 331 10.60 2.70 -9.11
CA THR A 331 9.82 3.28 -8.01
C THR A 331 9.29 2.20 -7.07
N LYS A 332 8.88 2.59 -5.85
CA LYS A 332 8.29 1.68 -4.86
C LYS A 332 7.01 2.24 -4.27
N HIS A 333 6.06 1.37 -3.91
CA HIS A 333 4.83 1.72 -3.18
C HIS A 333 4.11 2.93 -3.80
N ILE A 334 3.64 2.72 -5.04
CA ILE A 334 2.88 3.73 -5.78
C ILE A 334 1.43 3.29 -5.82
N THR A 335 0.53 4.21 -5.53
CA THR A 335 -0.92 3.98 -5.61
C THR A 335 -1.53 4.90 -6.66
N PHE A 336 -2.35 4.34 -7.53
CA PHE A 336 -3.19 5.06 -8.48
C PHE A 336 -4.61 4.50 -8.35
N ARG A 337 -5.53 5.30 -7.82
CA ARG A 337 -6.89 4.84 -7.52
C ARG A 337 -7.97 5.88 -7.78
N ASN A 338 -9.21 5.45 -7.94
CA ASN A 338 -10.39 6.30 -8.20
C ASN A 338 -10.09 7.35 -9.29
N SER A 339 -9.33 6.95 -10.31
CA SER A 339 -8.72 7.90 -11.24
C SER A 339 -8.95 7.48 -12.68
N GLU A 340 -8.85 8.44 -13.59
CA GLU A 340 -9.04 8.18 -15.01
C GLU A 340 -7.76 8.37 -15.82
N ILE A 341 -7.55 7.47 -16.78
CA ILE A 341 -6.55 7.64 -17.83
C ILE A 341 -7.27 7.51 -19.15
N GLN A 342 -7.51 8.64 -19.81
CA GLN A 342 -8.34 8.64 -21.02
C GLN A 342 -7.82 9.53 -22.15
N HIS A 343 -8.11 9.09 -23.37
CA HIS A 343 -7.83 9.82 -24.60
C HIS A 343 -6.36 10.22 -24.77
N VAL A 344 -5.43 9.41 -24.27
CA VAL A 344 -3.99 9.63 -24.48
C VAL A 344 -3.61 9.24 -25.91
N ALA A 345 -3.41 10.24 -26.76
CA ALA A 345 -2.93 10.10 -28.12
C ALA A 345 -2.08 11.31 -28.52
N LYS A 346 -1.18 11.15 -29.49
CA LYS A 346 -0.43 12.28 -30.04
C LYS A 346 -1.28 13.00 -31.10
N ASP A 347 -1.16 14.32 -31.17
CA ASP A 347 -1.81 15.12 -32.21
C ASP A 347 -1.15 14.97 -33.59
N ALA A 348 0.15 14.67 -33.62
CA ALA A 348 0.94 14.57 -34.84
C ALA A 348 2.06 13.53 -34.72
N PRO A 349 2.49 12.92 -35.84
CA PRO A 349 3.67 12.06 -35.87
C PRO A 349 4.96 12.85 -35.63
N THR A 350 6.00 12.16 -35.16
CA THR A 350 7.34 12.74 -34.94
C THR A 350 8.02 13.14 -36.26
N GLY A 351 7.61 12.54 -37.39
CA GLY A 351 8.06 12.87 -38.74
C GLY A 351 6.88 13.07 -39.71
N ASP A 352 7.09 12.87 -41.01
CA ASP A 352 6.04 13.10 -42.03
C ASP A 352 4.88 12.08 -41.99
N ASN A 353 5.09 10.90 -41.39
CA ASN A 353 4.10 9.81 -41.32
C ASN A 353 4.17 9.13 -39.96
N TRP A 354 3.05 8.56 -39.52
CA TRP A 354 3.01 7.74 -38.31
C TRP A 354 3.87 6.48 -38.44
N HIS A 355 4.75 6.30 -37.46
CA HIS A 355 5.55 5.10 -37.29
C HIS A 355 5.16 4.39 -35.99
N PRO A 356 4.62 3.15 -36.04
CA PRO A 356 4.09 2.41 -34.89
C PRO A 356 4.95 2.47 -33.62
N HIS A 357 6.25 2.17 -33.73
CA HIS A 357 7.13 2.12 -32.57
C HIS A 357 7.59 3.49 -32.06
N VAL A 358 7.92 4.42 -32.96
CA VAL A 358 8.51 5.73 -32.63
C VAL A 358 7.44 6.67 -32.11
N ASP A 359 6.25 6.61 -32.72
CA ASP A 359 5.13 7.47 -32.37
C ASP A 359 4.21 6.88 -31.30
N ARG A 360 4.60 5.74 -30.70
CA ARG A 360 3.83 5.10 -29.63
C ARG A 360 3.47 6.09 -28.52
N SER A 361 2.27 5.92 -28.01
CA SER A 361 1.70 6.61 -26.85
C SER A 361 0.68 5.66 -26.24
N GLY A 362 0.44 5.77 -24.94
CA GLY A 362 -0.41 4.86 -24.20
C GLY A 362 -0.77 5.47 -22.86
N GLY A 363 -1.71 4.88 -22.15
CA GLY A 363 -2.19 5.44 -20.89
C GLY A 363 -1.11 5.41 -19.80
N PHE A 364 -0.76 4.19 -19.39
CA PHE A 364 0.13 3.94 -18.26
C PHE A 364 1.30 3.02 -18.63
N PHE A 365 2.51 3.37 -18.18
CA PHE A 365 3.71 2.56 -18.31
C PHE A 365 4.45 2.44 -16.97
N ALA A 366 4.86 1.22 -16.61
CA ALA A 366 5.73 0.99 -15.45
C ALA A 366 6.90 0.01 -15.75
N GLY A 367 8.09 0.35 -15.26
CA GLY A 367 9.28 -0.49 -15.29
C GLY A 367 10.00 -0.54 -13.94
N ALA A 368 10.51 -1.70 -13.55
CA ALA A 368 11.24 -1.88 -12.28
C ALA A 368 10.48 -1.29 -11.06
N VAL A 369 9.19 -1.61 -10.92
CA VAL A 369 8.32 -1.11 -9.85
C VAL A 369 7.97 -2.22 -8.88
N GLU A 370 7.97 -1.91 -7.58
CA GLU A 370 7.56 -2.82 -6.50
C GLU A 370 6.38 -2.20 -5.72
N GLY A 371 5.38 -3.00 -5.39
CA GLY A 371 4.26 -2.57 -4.53
C GLY A 371 3.29 -1.60 -5.21
N LEU A 372 2.99 -1.78 -6.50
CA LEU A 372 2.01 -0.96 -7.23
C LEU A 372 0.58 -1.38 -6.84
N LEU A 373 -0.21 -0.45 -6.31
CA LEU A 373 -1.66 -0.56 -6.20
C LEU A 373 -2.31 0.23 -7.34
N PHE A 374 -3.09 -0.47 -8.17
CA PHE A 374 -3.84 0.10 -9.27
C PHE A 374 -5.30 -0.35 -9.14
N GLU A 375 -6.12 0.49 -8.52
CA GLU A 375 -7.43 0.11 -7.98
C GLU A 375 -8.55 1.06 -8.45
N ASN A 376 -9.73 0.52 -8.81
CA ASN A 376 -10.91 1.32 -9.11
C ASN A 376 -10.66 2.44 -10.15
N ASN A 377 -9.93 2.15 -11.22
CA ASN A 377 -9.61 3.14 -12.24
C ASN A 377 -10.40 2.94 -13.54
N PHE A 378 -10.69 4.06 -14.19
CA PHE A 378 -11.27 4.10 -15.53
C PHE A 378 -10.20 4.39 -16.60
N VAL A 379 -9.82 3.39 -17.38
CA VAL A 379 -8.77 3.49 -18.40
C VAL A 379 -9.36 3.30 -19.80
N TYR A 380 -9.51 4.40 -20.53
CA TYR A 380 -10.35 4.43 -21.72
C TYR A 380 -9.68 5.08 -22.94
N HIS A 381 -9.74 4.40 -24.08
CA HIS A 381 -9.43 4.98 -25.39
C HIS A 381 -7.98 5.54 -25.50
N ASN A 382 -6.98 4.77 -25.06
CA ASN A 382 -5.59 5.21 -25.11
C ASN A 382 -4.80 4.57 -26.26
N GLY A 383 -3.87 5.37 -26.81
CA GLY A 383 -2.87 4.95 -27.79
C GLY A 383 -3.31 5.01 -29.26
N TRP A 384 -4.46 5.63 -29.56
CA TRP A 384 -4.98 5.88 -30.90
C TRP A 384 -6.10 6.93 -30.87
N SER A 385 -6.54 7.43 -32.03
CA SER A 385 -7.61 8.45 -32.15
C SER A 385 -8.70 8.06 -33.14
N GLU A 386 -9.97 8.41 -32.86
CA GLU A 386 -11.16 8.14 -33.70
C GLU A 386 -11.07 8.66 -35.14
N GLY A 387 -10.23 9.67 -35.39
CA GLY A 387 -9.99 10.21 -36.74
C GLY A 387 -9.24 9.26 -37.66
N TYR A 388 -8.63 8.19 -37.13
CA TYR A 388 -7.89 7.22 -37.93
C TYR A 388 -8.81 6.45 -38.90
N ASP A 389 -8.53 6.57 -40.20
CA ASP A 389 -9.32 5.95 -41.26
C ASP A 389 -8.60 4.78 -41.97
N GLY A 390 -7.50 4.29 -41.39
CA GLY A 390 -6.60 3.36 -42.07
C GLY A 390 -5.38 4.03 -42.72
N THR A 391 -5.36 5.37 -42.78
CA THR A 391 -4.26 6.18 -43.34
C THR A 391 -3.64 7.07 -42.28
N ALA A 392 -2.44 7.59 -42.58
CA ALA A 392 -1.65 8.37 -41.63
C ALA A 392 -2.14 9.84 -41.47
N ASP A 393 -3.08 10.31 -42.28
CA ASP A 393 -3.34 11.75 -42.42
C ASP A 393 -4.43 12.28 -41.47
N ALA A 394 -5.22 11.41 -40.85
CA ALA A 394 -6.47 11.79 -40.16
C ALA A 394 -6.44 11.62 -38.62
N GLY A 395 -5.47 10.89 -38.07
CA GLY A 395 -5.29 10.70 -36.63
C GLY A 395 -4.22 9.65 -36.28
N MET A 396 -3.82 9.55 -35.01
CA MET A 396 -2.87 8.54 -34.53
C MET A 396 -3.42 7.11 -34.73
N PRO A 397 -2.77 6.25 -35.52
CA PRO A 397 -3.20 4.87 -35.73
C PRO A 397 -2.93 4.01 -34.48
N PRO A 398 -3.77 3.00 -34.21
CA PRO A 398 -3.45 2.00 -33.20
C PRO A 398 -2.23 1.18 -33.63
N SER A 399 -1.48 0.65 -32.65
CA SER A 399 -0.33 -0.23 -32.88
C SER A 399 -0.08 -1.17 -31.71
N MET A 400 0.70 -2.22 -31.94
CA MET A 400 1.11 -3.18 -30.91
C MET A 400 2.02 -2.60 -29.80
N TYR A 401 2.51 -1.36 -29.95
CA TYR A 401 3.39 -0.68 -28.99
C TYR A 401 2.66 0.33 -28.10
N SER A 402 1.38 0.57 -28.39
CA SER A 402 0.51 1.52 -27.71
C SER A 402 -0.56 0.75 -26.93
N HIS A 403 -0.66 0.99 -25.63
CA HIS A 403 -1.50 0.21 -24.72
C HIS A 403 -2.34 1.14 -23.83
N ASN A 404 -3.41 0.61 -23.24
CA ASN A 404 -4.01 1.23 -22.08
C ASN A 404 -3.00 1.17 -20.92
N ILE A 405 -2.60 -0.04 -20.53
CA ILE A 405 -1.62 -0.27 -19.46
C ILE A 405 -0.50 -1.20 -19.94
N TYR A 406 0.75 -0.84 -19.63
CA TYR A 406 1.93 -1.66 -19.88
C TYR A 406 2.84 -1.70 -18.64
N LEU A 407 2.96 -2.86 -18.02
CA LEU A 407 3.92 -3.16 -16.96
C LEU A 407 5.01 -4.09 -17.50
N GLN A 408 6.27 -3.70 -17.31
CA GLN A 408 7.43 -4.50 -17.73
C GLN A 408 7.59 -5.78 -16.91
N ASN A 409 8.52 -6.64 -17.37
CA ASN A 409 8.77 -7.93 -16.74
C ASN A 409 9.43 -7.83 -15.35
N THR A 410 9.93 -6.65 -14.99
CA THR A 410 10.59 -6.39 -13.71
C THR A 410 9.67 -5.70 -12.70
N THR A 411 8.35 -5.79 -12.84
CA THR A 411 7.40 -5.31 -11.83
C THR A 411 7.04 -6.44 -10.87
N THR A 412 6.97 -6.15 -9.57
CA THR A 412 6.64 -7.13 -8.53
C THR A 412 5.66 -6.55 -7.50
N ASP A 413 4.96 -7.43 -6.79
CA ASP A 413 3.93 -7.09 -5.80
C ASP A 413 2.90 -6.09 -6.35
N VAL A 414 2.36 -6.41 -7.53
CA VAL A 414 1.31 -5.60 -8.17
C VAL A 414 -0.05 -6.11 -7.71
N THR A 415 -0.87 -5.20 -7.20
CA THR A 415 -2.33 -5.40 -7.01
C THR A 415 -3.07 -4.57 -8.06
N PHE A 416 -3.83 -5.25 -8.91
CA PHE A 416 -4.60 -4.66 -10.00
C PHE A 416 -6.06 -5.10 -9.87
N ARG A 417 -6.91 -4.24 -9.28
CA ARG A 417 -8.29 -4.62 -8.97
C ARG A 417 -9.33 -3.56 -9.30
N ASP A 418 -10.56 -4.01 -9.55
CA ASP A 418 -11.74 -3.15 -9.72
C ASP A 418 -11.63 -2.16 -10.91
N ASN A 419 -10.75 -2.42 -11.88
CA ASN A 419 -10.50 -1.50 -12.98
C ASN A 419 -11.39 -1.79 -14.20
N ILE A 420 -11.80 -0.72 -14.88
CA ILE A 420 -12.39 -0.79 -16.22
C ILE A 420 -11.32 -0.37 -17.23
N SER A 421 -10.86 -1.28 -18.07
CA SER A 421 -9.93 -0.97 -19.16
C SER A 421 -10.58 -1.25 -20.51
N ALA A 422 -10.90 -0.18 -21.24
CA ALA A 422 -11.65 -0.27 -22.48
C ALA A 422 -11.03 0.45 -23.67
N MET A 423 -11.32 -0.09 -24.87
CA MET A 423 -11.02 0.54 -26.16
C MET A 423 -9.55 0.94 -26.36
N GLY A 424 -8.61 0.25 -25.71
CA GLY A 424 -7.18 0.47 -25.90
C GLY A 424 -6.70 0.09 -27.30
N SER A 425 -5.56 0.68 -27.71
CA SER A 425 -4.94 0.42 -29.02
C SER A 425 -4.56 -1.07 -29.18
N SER A 426 -3.72 -1.61 -28.28
CA SER A 426 -3.32 -3.02 -28.28
C SER A 426 -3.87 -3.76 -27.08
N TYR A 427 -3.16 -3.72 -25.94
CA TYR A 427 -3.61 -4.39 -24.72
C TYR A 427 -4.47 -3.46 -23.86
N GLY A 428 -5.50 -4.04 -23.22
CA GLY A 428 -6.13 -3.44 -22.04
C GLY A 428 -5.10 -3.36 -20.91
N ALA A 429 -4.50 -4.49 -20.54
CA ALA A 429 -3.33 -4.50 -19.66
C ALA A 429 -2.28 -5.54 -20.06
N GLN A 430 -1.03 -5.11 -20.22
CA GLN A 430 0.11 -6.02 -20.34
C GLN A 430 0.88 -6.06 -19.02
N MET A 431 0.64 -7.07 -18.19
CA MET A 431 1.24 -7.24 -16.87
C MET A 431 2.36 -8.27 -16.90
N ARG A 432 3.53 -7.90 -17.46
CA ARG A 432 4.59 -8.89 -17.69
C ARG A 432 5.13 -9.50 -16.39
N GLY A 433 5.18 -8.76 -15.29
CA GLY A 433 5.63 -9.28 -13.99
C GLY A 433 4.70 -10.30 -13.32
N GLY A 434 3.43 -10.39 -13.73
CA GLY A 434 2.39 -11.08 -12.94
C GLY A 434 1.81 -10.18 -11.83
N GLY A 435 1.08 -10.75 -10.87
CA GLY A 435 0.45 -10.01 -9.77
C GLY A 435 -0.87 -10.58 -9.26
N TYR A 436 -1.46 -9.89 -8.29
CA TYR A 436 -2.83 -10.07 -7.80
C TYR A 436 -3.79 -9.29 -8.69
N ILE A 437 -4.67 -9.98 -9.43
CA ILE A 437 -5.46 -9.41 -10.52
C ILE A 437 -6.91 -9.87 -10.38
N GLU A 438 -7.77 -8.97 -9.95
CA GLU A 438 -9.10 -9.32 -9.49
C GLU A 438 -10.15 -8.31 -9.94
N ASP A 439 -11.36 -8.77 -10.29
CA ASP A 439 -12.52 -7.91 -10.54
C ASP A 439 -12.31 -6.82 -11.61
N ASN A 440 -11.55 -7.13 -12.67
CA ASN A 440 -11.34 -6.16 -13.75
C ASN A 440 -12.23 -6.45 -14.95
N ALA A 441 -12.71 -5.39 -15.61
CA ALA A 441 -13.44 -5.46 -16.87
C ALA A 441 -12.55 -5.00 -18.05
N PHE A 442 -12.16 -5.94 -18.91
CA PHE A 442 -11.43 -5.68 -20.14
C PHE A 442 -12.38 -5.71 -21.35
N ILE A 443 -12.68 -4.53 -21.89
CA ILE A 443 -13.77 -4.35 -22.88
C ILE A 443 -13.22 -3.78 -24.20
N ASP A 444 -13.48 -4.43 -25.32
CA ASP A 444 -13.16 -3.88 -26.66
C ASP A 444 -11.67 -3.51 -26.85
N ASN A 445 -10.78 -4.36 -26.34
CA ASN A 445 -9.33 -4.27 -26.58
C ASN A 445 -8.91 -5.24 -27.69
N ASN A 446 -7.86 -4.90 -28.45
CA ASN A 446 -7.31 -5.81 -29.47
C ASN A 446 -6.65 -7.05 -28.84
N ALA A 447 -6.09 -6.86 -27.65
CA ALA A 447 -5.71 -7.89 -26.71
C ALA A 447 -6.25 -7.50 -25.33
N ALA A 448 -6.91 -8.39 -24.60
CA ALA A 448 -7.49 -8.01 -23.32
C ALA A 448 -6.41 -7.84 -22.25
N VAL A 449 -5.76 -8.94 -21.88
CA VAL A 449 -4.80 -8.96 -20.78
C VAL A 449 -3.70 -10.00 -20.98
N SER A 450 -2.51 -9.73 -20.46
CA SER A 450 -1.44 -10.73 -20.40
C SER A 450 -0.68 -10.73 -19.09
N MET A 451 -0.33 -11.92 -18.59
CA MET A 451 0.50 -12.15 -17.39
C MET A 451 1.68 -13.04 -17.77
N MET A 452 2.93 -12.60 -17.56
CA MET A 452 4.12 -13.34 -18.04
C MET A 452 5.03 -13.87 -16.92
N GLY A 453 4.80 -13.53 -15.65
CA GLY A 453 5.63 -13.98 -14.53
C GLY A 453 7.09 -13.52 -14.62
N GLY A 454 7.34 -12.38 -15.24
CA GLY A 454 8.68 -11.85 -15.49
C GLY A 454 9.45 -12.53 -16.63
N ILE A 455 8.88 -13.55 -17.28
CA ILE A 455 9.55 -14.28 -18.37
C ILE A 455 9.67 -13.38 -19.60
N TYR A 456 10.88 -12.88 -19.83
CA TYR A 456 11.20 -12.05 -20.97
C TYR A 456 12.64 -12.28 -21.41
N GLN A 457 12.83 -12.55 -22.71
CA GLN A 457 14.14 -12.85 -23.30
C GLN A 457 14.95 -13.88 -22.49
N THR A 458 15.99 -13.46 -21.78
CA THR A 458 16.88 -14.32 -20.99
C THR A 458 16.69 -14.19 -19.49
N ASP A 459 15.74 -13.38 -19.02
CA ASP A 459 15.60 -13.04 -17.59
C ASP A 459 15.07 -14.22 -16.76
N GLY A 460 14.25 -15.09 -17.35
CA GLY A 460 13.59 -16.19 -16.64
C GLY A 460 12.37 -15.73 -15.83
N PRO A 461 11.79 -16.60 -14.98
CA PRO A 461 10.56 -16.33 -14.22
C PRO A 461 10.82 -15.46 -12.99
N ILE A 462 11.29 -14.22 -13.20
CA ILE A 462 11.69 -13.31 -12.12
C ILE A 462 10.50 -12.65 -11.39
N GLY A 463 9.30 -12.76 -11.96
CA GLY A 463 8.10 -12.09 -11.47
C GLY A 463 7.36 -12.89 -10.40
N ASN A 464 6.10 -12.52 -10.15
CA ASN A 464 5.23 -13.15 -9.16
C ASN A 464 4.45 -14.33 -9.75
N PHE A 465 3.97 -15.21 -8.86
CA PHE A 465 2.77 -16.00 -9.14
C PHE A 465 1.61 -15.06 -9.45
N SER A 466 0.75 -15.45 -10.39
CA SER A 466 -0.44 -14.68 -10.75
C SER A 466 -1.69 -15.30 -10.14
N PHE A 467 -2.48 -14.47 -9.46
CA PHE A 467 -3.85 -14.78 -9.04
C PHE A 467 -4.78 -13.95 -9.93
N PHE A 468 -5.39 -14.59 -10.92
CA PHE A 468 -6.27 -13.94 -11.90
C PHE A 468 -7.69 -14.43 -11.63
N THR A 469 -8.48 -13.64 -10.89
CA THR A 469 -9.81 -14.06 -10.42
C THR A 469 -10.94 -13.11 -10.76
N ASN A 470 -12.13 -13.62 -11.03
CA ASN A 470 -13.35 -12.82 -11.27
C ASN A 470 -13.25 -11.75 -12.38
N ASN A 471 -12.30 -11.87 -13.29
CA ASN A 471 -12.14 -10.89 -14.36
C ASN A 471 -13.09 -11.17 -15.53
N LEU A 472 -13.57 -10.09 -16.14
CA LEU A 472 -14.36 -10.13 -17.36
C LEU A 472 -13.52 -9.70 -18.57
N VAL A 473 -13.55 -10.51 -19.62
CA VAL A 473 -13.10 -10.13 -20.96
C VAL A 473 -14.29 -10.23 -21.90
N THR A 474 -14.64 -9.11 -22.54
CA THR A 474 -15.75 -9.10 -23.52
C THR A 474 -15.48 -8.16 -24.68
N SER A 475 -15.99 -8.52 -25.85
CA SER A 475 -15.81 -7.80 -27.12
C SER A 475 -14.34 -7.70 -27.55
N GLY A 476 -13.97 -8.40 -28.63
CA GLY A 476 -12.66 -8.25 -29.25
C GLY A 476 -12.67 -7.10 -30.24
N ALA A 477 -11.78 -6.11 -30.11
CA ALA A 477 -11.96 -4.84 -30.80
C ALA A 477 -11.79 -4.87 -32.32
N HIS A 478 -10.91 -5.74 -32.81
CA HIS A 478 -10.61 -5.90 -34.24
C HIS A 478 -10.13 -4.61 -34.94
N LYS A 479 -9.49 -3.70 -34.21
CA LYS A 479 -8.85 -2.52 -34.80
C LYS A 479 -7.74 -2.97 -35.75
N MET A 480 -7.62 -2.37 -36.93
CA MET A 480 -6.63 -2.76 -37.95
C MET A 480 -5.70 -1.60 -38.30
N ALA A 481 -4.39 -1.85 -38.26
CA ALA A 481 -3.35 -0.90 -38.67
C ALA A 481 -2.04 -1.62 -39.02
N SER A 482 -1.04 -0.84 -39.45
CA SER A 482 0.33 -1.36 -39.61
C SER A 482 0.90 -1.80 -38.26
N GLN A 483 1.47 -3.01 -38.19
CA GLN A 483 2.04 -3.58 -36.95
C GLN A 483 1.06 -3.56 -35.76
N ILE A 484 -0.19 -3.91 -36.01
CA ILE A 484 -1.25 -3.88 -34.99
C ILE A 484 -1.15 -4.98 -33.94
N GLY A 485 -0.44 -6.08 -34.23
CA GLY A 485 -0.35 -7.23 -33.33
C GLY A 485 -1.63 -8.06 -33.32
N GLY A 486 -2.17 -8.33 -32.13
CA GLY A 486 -3.45 -9.03 -31.95
C GLY A 486 -4.64 -8.19 -32.39
N LEU A 487 -5.74 -8.84 -32.74
CA LEU A 487 -7.02 -8.18 -33.12
C LEU A 487 -8.14 -8.46 -32.12
N THR A 488 -8.10 -9.63 -31.47
CA THR A 488 -9.19 -10.18 -30.66
C THR A 488 -8.64 -11.21 -29.67
N MET A 489 -7.45 -10.94 -29.12
CA MET A 489 -6.81 -11.84 -28.16
C MET A 489 -7.45 -11.66 -26.79
N GLY A 490 -7.88 -12.74 -26.15
CA GLY A 490 -8.42 -12.67 -24.80
C GLY A 490 -7.28 -12.60 -23.78
N VAL A 491 -7.12 -13.66 -23.00
CA VAL A 491 -6.10 -13.79 -21.96
C VAL A 491 -4.86 -14.50 -22.49
N LEU A 492 -3.68 -13.96 -22.23
CA LEU A 492 -2.39 -14.63 -22.46
C LEU A 492 -1.66 -14.84 -21.13
N ASN A 493 -1.58 -16.09 -20.68
CA ASN A 493 -0.83 -16.50 -19.51
C ASN A 493 0.48 -17.18 -19.94
N GLY A 494 1.58 -16.46 -19.78
CA GLY A 494 2.95 -16.95 -19.93
C GLY A 494 3.61 -17.34 -18.61
N ALA A 495 2.96 -17.07 -17.47
CA ALA A 495 3.51 -17.34 -16.15
C ALA A 495 3.37 -18.83 -15.77
N TYR A 496 4.32 -19.33 -14.98
CA TYR A 496 4.16 -20.60 -14.29
C TYR A 496 3.11 -20.48 -13.19
N ASP A 497 2.36 -21.57 -13.01
CA ASP A 497 1.70 -21.82 -11.73
C ASP A 497 0.62 -20.78 -11.37
N THR A 498 0.11 -20.06 -12.38
CA THR A 498 -1.00 -19.12 -12.30
C THR A 498 -2.29 -19.80 -11.84
N THR A 499 -3.06 -19.13 -11.00
CA THR A 499 -4.45 -19.49 -10.69
C THR A 499 -5.37 -18.61 -11.53
N LEU A 500 -6.20 -19.24 -12.37
CA LEU A 500 -7.28 -18.59 -13.11
C LEU A 500 -8.62 -19.04 -12.52
N LEU A 501 -9.24 -18.20 -11.70
CA LEU A 501 -10.44 -18.53 -10.94
C LEU A 501 -11.64 -17.66 -11.38
N ASP A 502 -12.75 -18.29 -11.75
CA ASP A 502 -14.05 -17.66 -11.98
C ASP A 502 -14.06 -16.51 -13.02
N ASN A 503 -13.12 -16.54 -13.96
CA ASN A 503 -13.03 -15.56 -15.04
C ASN A 503 -14.03 -15.88 -16.16
N ILE A 504 -14.54 -14.84 -16.82
CA ILE A 504 -15.44 -14.94 -17.97
C ILE A 504 -14.77 -14.31 -19.20
N VAL A 505 -14.63 -15.07 -20.28
CA VAL A 505 -14.24 -14.58 -21.61
C VAL A 505 -15.38 -14.82 -22.58
N ALA A 506 -16.16 -13.78 -22.87
CA ALA A 506 -17.41 -13.91 -23.59
C ALA A 506 -17.49 -12.96 -24.80
N HIS A 507 -18.23 -13.41 -25.83
CA HIS A 507 -18.74 -12.57 -26.93
C HIS A 507 -17.67 -11.70 -27.62
N LEU A 508 -16.92 -12.29 -28.55
CA LEU A 508 -15.97 -11.53 -29.38
C LEU A 508 -16.67 -10.40 -30.15
N ALA A 509 -17.89 -10.67 -30.62
CA ALA A 509 -18.82 -9.73 -31.22
C ALA A 509 -20.19 -9.85 -30.52
N ASP A 510 -21.01 -8.80 -30.52
CA ASP A 510 -22.38 -8.88 -30.02
C ASP A 510 -23.21 -9.90 -30.84
N PRO A 511 -23.73 -10.97 -30.21
CA PRO A 511 -24.59 -11.94 -30.88
C PRO A 511 -25.88 -11.35 -31.45
N ASN A 512 -26.29 -10.16 -31.02
CA ASN A 512 -27.47 -9.45 -31.51
C ASN A 512 -27.16 -8.49 -32.67
N ASN A 513 -25.89 -8.40 -33.09
CA ASN A 513 -25.44 -7.52 -34.15
C ASN A 513 -24.73 -8.31 -35.29
N PRO A 514 -25.47 -8.73 -36.33
CA PRO A 514 -24.87 -9.47 -37.44
C PRO A 514 -23.85 -8.65 -38.23
N GLU A 515 -23.98 -7.31 -38.28
CA GLU A 515 -23.03 -6.46 -38.99
C GLU A 515 -21.67 -6.39 -38.27
N GLU A 516 -21.68 -6.33 -36.94
CA GLU A 516 -20.45 -6.39 -36.14
C GLU A 516 -19.75 -7.73 -36.29
N PHE A 517 -20.50 -8.84 -36.23
CA PHE A 517 -19.93 -10.18 -36.44
C PHE A 517 -19.25 -10.30 -37.82
N GLU A 518 -19.90 -9.82 -38.87
CA GLU A 518 -19.31 -9.80 -40.23
C GLU A 518 -18.02 -8.96 -40.28
N ALA A 519 -17.97 -7.83 -39.58
CA ALA A 519 -16.78 -6.98 -39.50
C ALA A 519 -15.63 -7.65 -38.73
N LYS A 520 -15.92 -8.36 -37.63
CA LYS A 520 -14.93 -9.03 -36.77
C LYS A 520 -14.49 -10.39 -37.33
N ARG A 521 -13.82 -10.31 -38.48
CA ARG A 521 -13.43 -11.47 -39.29
C ARG A 521 -12.47 -12.44 -38.60
N TRP A 522 -11.56 -11.94 -37.77
CA TRP A 522 -10.47 -12.74 -37.22
C TRP A 522 -10.66 -12.95 -35.73
N ALA A 523 -10.66 -14.22 -35.31
CA ALA A 523 -10.57 -14.61 -33.90
C ALA A 523 -9.14 -15.07 -33.56
N HIS A 524 -8.59 -14.53 -32.47
CA HIS A 524 -7.43 -15.09 -31.76
C HIS A 524 -7.93 -15.96 -30.60
N SER A 525 -6.99 -16.58 -29.86
CA SER A 525 -7.38 -17.42 -28.73
C SER A 525 -8.06 -16.59 -27.63
N PRO A 526 -9.18 -17.07 -27.05
CA PRO A 526 -9.80 -16.47 -25.86
C PRO A 526 -8.92 -16.61 -24.61
N LEU A 527 -8.17 -17.71 -24.52
CA LEU A 527 -7.22 -17.99 -23.46
C LEU A 527 -6.05 -18.77 -24.05
N THR A 528 -4.82 -18.38 -23.73
CA THR A 528 -3.60 -19.13 -24.06
C THR A 528 -2.79 -19.29 -22.79
N ASN A 529 -2.44 -20.55 -22.50
CA ASN A 529 -1.54 -20.93 -21.41
C ASN A 529 -0.26 -21.48 -22.05
N ASP A 530 0.86 -20.73 -21.95
CA ASP A 530 2.18 -21.20 -22.44
C ASP A 530 2.78 -22.27 -21.50
N HIS A 531 2.31 -22.28 -20.25
CA HIS A 531 2.63 -23.26 -19.21
C HIS A 531 1.34 -23.75 -18.54
N ASP A 532 1.37 -24.96 -17.97
CA ASP A 532 0.23 -25.49 -17.22
C ASP A 532 -0.09 -24.53 -16.05
N PRO A 533 -1.33 -24.01 -15.95
CA PRO A 533 -1.72 -23.25 -14.77
C PRO A 533 -1.79 -24.16 -13.54
N PHE A 534 -1.75 -23.57 -12.35
CA PHE A 534 -2.01 -24.29 -11.11
C PHE A 534 -3.49 -24.68 -11.00
N TYR A 535 -4.37 -23.77 -11.41
CA TYR A 535 -5.81 -23.98 -11.50
C TYR A 535 -6.41 -23.13 -12.61
N ASP A 536 -7.43 -23.65 -13.30
CA ASP A 536 -8.16 -22.92 -14.35
C ASP A 536 -9.60 -23.43 -14.48
N ASN A 537 -10.58 -22.59 -14.19
CA ASN A 537 -12.00 -22.83 -14.44
C ASN A 537 -12.64 -21.73 -15.31
N THR A 538 -11.85 -21.00 -16.09
CA THR A 538 -12.30 -19.89 -16.93
C THR A 538 -13.45 -20.30 -17.85
N ILE A 539 -14.56 -19.54 -17.81
CA ILE A 539 -15.69 -19.73 -18.72
C ILE A 539 -15.40 -19.01 -20.04
N ILE A 540 -15.41 -19.74 -21.14
CA ILE A 540 -15.22 -19.18 -22.50
C ILE A 540 -16.49 -19.40 -23.32
N TYR A 541 -17.05 -18.33 -23.86
CA TYR A 541 -18.29 -18.41 -24.64
C TYR A 541 -18.32 -17.43 -25.82
N ASN A 542 -18.78 -17.87 -26.99
CA ASN A 542 -18.91 -17.03 -28.19
C ASN A 542 -17.68 -16.17 -28.57
N TRP A 543 -16.48 -16.66 -28.29
CA TRP A 543 -15.25 -16.05 -28.78
C TRP A 543 -14.94 -16.50 -30.22
N ILE A 544 -15.80 -16.11 -31.16
CA ILE A 544 -15.87 -16.65 -32.52
C ILE A 544 -15.84 -15.51 -33.53
N GLY A 545 -15.05 -15.65 -34.60
CA GLY A 545 -14.95 -14.67 -35.70
C GLY A 545 -15.50 -15.20 -37.02
N SER A 546 -16.04 -14.31 -37.86
CA SER A 546 -16.78 -14.67 -39.08
C SER A 546 -15.97 -15.37 -40.18
N ARG A 547 -14.63 -15.38 -40.09
CA ARG A 547 -13.80 -16.17 -41.00
C ARG A 547 -13.95 -17.69 -40.81
N TYR A 548 -14.28 -18.11 -39.59
CA TYR A 548 -14.21 -19.52 -39.20
C TYR A 548 -15.57 -20.17 -39.04
N MET A 549 -16.61 -19.39 -38.73
CA MET A 549 -17.97 -19.86 -38.47
C MET A 549 -18.99 -18.90 -39.08
N ASP A 550 -20.21 -19.39 -39.30
CA ASP A 550 -21.35 -18.57 -39.71
C ASP A 550 -22.05 -17.95 -38.49
N TYR A 551 -22.78 -16.85 -38.69
CA TYR A 551 -23.48 -16.13 -37.61
C TYR A 551 -24.44 -17.03 -36.79
N SER A 552 -25.07 -18.03 -37.42
CA SER A 552 -25.97 -18.96 -36.72
C SER A 552 -25.26 -19.77 -35.62
N THR A 553 -23.94 -19.96 -35.70
CA THR A 553 -23.16 -20.66 -34.66
C THR A 553 -23.20 -19.93 -33.31
N LEU A 554 -23.32 -18.60 -33.29
CA LEU A 554 -23.48 -17.86 -32.04
C LEU A 554 -24.75 -18.30 -31.29
N TRP A 555 -25.81 -18.61 -32.04
CA TRP A 555 -27.14 -18.94 -31.51
C TRP A 555 -27.39 -20.43 -31.29
N GLU A 556 -26.56 -21.30 -31.88
CA GLU A 556 -26.78 -22.76 -31.90
C GLU A 556 -25.64 -23.55 -31.22
N ASN A 557 -24.75 -22.91 -30.46
CA ASN A 557 -23.66 -23.59 -29.74
C ASN A 557 -24.15 -24.36 -28.49
N ASP A 558 -23.25 -25.11 -27.86
CA ASP A 558 -23.57 -26.04 -26.76
C ASP A 558 -23.88 -25.37 -25.40
N GLY A 559 -23.98 -24.03 -25.33
CA GLY A 559 -24.16 -23.31 -24.07
C GLY A 559 -22.93 -23.40 -23.13
N ALA A 560 -23.01 -22.81 -21.95
CA ALA A 560 -21.96 -22.83 -20.93
C ALA A 560 -22.60 -22.81 -19.53
N ASN A 561 -21.91 -23.39 -18.53
CA ASN A 561 -22.36 -23.45 -17.14
C ASN A 561 -23.82 -23.94 -16.95
N GLY A 562 -24.27 -24.88 -17.79
CA GLY A 562 -25.62 -25.44 -17.73
C GLY A 562 -26.73 -24.54 -18.28
N LEU A 563 -26.41 -23.37 -18.84
CA LEU A 563 -27.33 -22.44 -19.48
C LEU A 563 -27.37 -22.62 -21.00
N ASP A 564 -28.53 -22.35 -21.61
CA ASP A 564 -28.71 -22.45 -23.07
C ASP A 564 -28.14 -21.23 -23.82
N SER A 565 -27.84 -21.44 -25.10
CA SER A 565 -27.26 -20.40 -25.96
C SER A 565 -28.16 -19.17 -26.12
N ALA A 566 -29.48 -19.36 -26.12
CA ALA A 566 -30.43 -18.25 -26.24
C ALA A 566 -30.33 -17.30 -25.05
N THR A 567 -30.15 -17.84 -23.84
CA THR A 567 -29.95 -17.06 -22.61
C THR A 567 -28.59 -16.35 -22.61
N LEU A 568 -27.51 -17.09 -22.86
CA LEU A 568 -26.15 -16.54 -22.80
C LEU A 568 -25.89 -15.47 -23.86
N ASN A 569 -26.56 -15.55 -25.02
CA ASN A 569 -26.48 -14.52 -26.07
C ASN A 569 -27.16 -13.19 -25.73
N GLN A 570 -27.94 -13.15 -24.65
CA GLN A 570 -28.51 -11.90 -24.13
C GLN A 570 -27.63 -11.24 -23.06
N VAL A 571 -26.61 -11.95 -22.54
CA VAL A 571 -25.68 -11.43 -21.53
C VAL A 571 -24.52 -10.74 -22.24
N THR A 572 -24.76 -9.51 -22.73
CA THR A 572 -23.78 -8.72 -23.48
C THR A 572 -23.54 -7.38 -22.82
N ILE A 573 -22.40 -6.75 -23.11
CA ILE A 573 -22.07 -5.42 -22.59
C ILE A 573 -23.00 -4.34 -23.20
N GLN A 574 -23.47 -4.54 -24.43
CA GLN A 574 -24.43 -3.68 -25.11
C GLN A 574 -25.81 -3.73 -24.44
N ASN A 575 -26.27 -4.92 -24.03
CA ASN A 575 -27.54 -5.05 -23.31
C ASN A 575 -27.44 -4.47 -21.90
N PHE A 576 -26.32 -4.70 -21.20
CA PHE A 576 -26.04 -4.02 -19.93
C PHE A 576 -26.08 -2.49 -20.09
N ALA A 577 -25.39 -1.96 -21.10
CA ALA A 577 -25.39 -0.53 -21.39
C ALA A 577 -26.78 0.00 -21.73
N ALA A 578 -27.59 -0.75 -22.48
CA ALA A 578 -28.94 -0.37 -22.84
C ALA A 578 -29.85 -0.31 -21.60
N GLU A 579 -29.72 -1.27 -20.69
CA GLU A 579 -30.45 -1.31 -19.42
C GLU A 579 -30.04 -0.16 -18.49
N LEU A 580 -28.73 0.04 -18.31
CA LEU A 580 -28.19 1.11 -17.47
C LEU A 580 -28.63 2.51 -17.95
N LEU A 581 -28.62 2.72 -19.27
CA LEU A 581 -28.93 4.01 -19.88
C LEU A 581 -30.42 4.22 -20.19
N ASP A 582 -31.28 3.26 -19.85
CA ASP A 582 -32.71 3.24 -20.19
C ASP A 582 -32.96 3.49 -21.70
N LYS A 583 -32.23 2.76 -22.56
CA LYS A 583 -32.33 2.82 -24.02
C LYS A 583 -32.76 1.47 -24.60
N ASP A 584 -33.42 1.49 -25.76
CA ASP A 584 -33.74 0.26 -26.51
C ASP A 584 -32.47 -0.49 -26.99
N SER A 585 -31.37 0.24 -27.15
CA SER A 585 -30.04 -0.27 -27.53
C SER A 585 -28.97 0.76 -27.17
N ALA A 586 -27.78 0.31 -26.78
CA ALA A 586 -26.62 1.17 -26.53
C ALA A 586 -25.33 0.52 -27.05
N THR A 587 -24.34 1.34 -27.37
CA THR A 587 -23.01 0.88 -27.78
C THR A 587 -22.04 0.83 -26.59
N ILE A 588 -20.91 0.14 -26.75
CA ILE A 588 -19.81 0.20 -25.77
C ILE A 588 -19.34 1.65 -25.58
N LYS A 589 -19.30 2.44 -26.66
CA LYS A 589 -18.93 3.86 -26.59
C LYS A 589 -19.93 4.67 -25.76
N ASP A 590 -21.24 4.47 -25.94
CA ASP A 590 -22.26 5.11 -25.10
C ASP A 590 -22.02 4.80 -23.61
N LEU A 591 -21.65 3.56 -23.28
CA LEU A 591 -21.36 3.17 -21.90
C LEU A 591 -20.10 3.86 -21.37
N MET A 592 -18.99 3.83 -22.12
CA MET A 592 -17.73 4.43 -21.69
C MET A 592 -17.84 5.95 -21.56
N GLU A 593 -18.56 6.62 -22.47
CA GLU A 593 -18.84 8.06 -22.36
C GLU A 593 -19.73 8.40 -21.17
N TYR A 594 -20.67 7.52 -20.80
CA TYR A 594 -21.46 7.69 -19.59
C TYR A 594 -20.59 7.56 -18.33
N ILE A 595 -19.79 6.49 -18.21
CA ILE A 595 -18.90 6.28 -17.05
C ILE A 595 -17.93 7.46 -16.90
N GLY A 596 -17.25 7.86 -17.96
CA GLY A 596 -16.34 9.01 -17.93
C GLY A 596 -17.02 10.35 -17.67
N SER A 597 -18.36 10.44 -17.75
CA SER A 597 -19.13 11.63 -17.38
C SER A 597 -19.59 11.64 -15.92
N LEU A 598 -19.37 10.55 -15.18
CA LEU A 598 -19.67 10.47 -13.75
C LEU A 598 -18.57 11.10 -12.89
N ALA A 599 -17.35 11.19 -13.43
CA ALA A 599 -16.25 11.94 -12.82
C ALA A 599 -16.70 13.33 -12.37
N ASP A 600 -16.30 13.76 -11.18
CA ASP A 600 -16.66 15.06 -10.57
C ASP A 600 -18.16 15.24 -10.28
N THR A 601 -18.96 14.17 -10.25
CA THR A 601 -20.39 14.22 -9.89
C THR A 601 -20.68 13.52 -8.57
N GLU A 602 -21.88 13.70 -8.01
CA GLU A 602 -22.33 12.93 -6.82
C GLU A 602 -22.44 11.40 -7.10
N LEU A 603 -22.34 11.00 -8.36
CA LEU A 603 -22.33 9.59 -8.78
C LEU A 603 -20.91 9.09 -9.06
N ASP A 604 -19.89 9.94 -8.92
CA ASP A 604 -18.50 9.51 -8.98
C ASP A 604 -18.24 8.42 -7.93
N ASP A 605 -17.40 7.44 -8.25
CA ASP A 605 -17.16 6.23 -7.45
C ASP A 605 -18.38 5.33 -7.12
N THR A 606 -19.62 5.72 -7.46
CA THR A 606 -20.82 4.87 -7.25
C THR A 606 -20.96 3.77 -8.31
N PHE A 607 -20.29 3.93 -9.44
CA PHE A 607 -20.23 2.96 -10.53
C PHE A 607 -18.81 2.42 -10.66
N THR A 608 -18.62 1.12 -10.47
CA THR A 608 -17.33 0.43 -10.51
C THR A 608 -17.35 -0.69 -11.56
N ALA A 609 -16.25 -1.44 -11.67
CA ALA A 609 -16.22 -2.64 -12.51
C ALA A 609 -17.21 -3.72 -12.03
N ASP A 610 -17.56 -3.73 -10.74
CA ASP A 610 -18.37 -4.77 -10.12
C ASP A 610 -19.78 -4.85 -10.69
N GLN A 611 -20.43 -3.73 -11.01
CA GLN A 611 -21.77 -3.75 -11.60
C GLN A 611 -21.76 -4.47 -12.96
N ILE A 612 -20.71 -4.27 -13.76
CA ILE A 612 -20.53 -4.96 -15.04
C ILE A 612 -20.26 -6.45 -14.80
N ILE A 613 -19.35 -6.77 -13.88
CA ILE A 613 -18.94 -8.15 -13.60
C ILE A 613 -20.10 -8.96 -13.02
N ALA A 614 -20.84 -8.41 -12.06
CA ALA A 614 -22.01 -9.02 -11.45
C ALA A 614 -23.13 -9.32 -12.47
N TRP A 615 -23.33 -8.43 -13.45
CA TRP A 615 -24.25 -8.68 -14.57
C TRP A 615 -23.85 -9.93 -15.36
N PHE A 616 -22.57 -10.06 -15.70
CA PHE A 616 -22.06 -11.22 -16.42
C PHE A 616 -22.06 -12.48 -15.55
N GLN A 617 -21.61 -12.41 -14.29
CA GLN A 617 -21.63 -13.56 -13.37
C GLN A 617 -23.05 -14.11 -13.23
N THR A 618 -24.03 -13.24 -12.92
CA THR A 618 -25.45 -13.64 -12.84
C THR A 618 -25.94 -14.26 -14.14
N GLY A 619 -25.67 -13.60 -15.27
CA GLY A 619 -26.09 -14.07 -16.58
C GLY A 619 -25.46 -15.40 -17.01
N PHE A 620 -24.24 -15.68 -16.56
CA PHE A 620 -23.52 -16.94 -16.81
C PHE A 620 -23.76 -17.98 -15.71
N GLY A 621 -24.65 -17.73 -14.74
CA GLY A 621 -25.00 -18.68 -13.68
C GLY A 621 -23.93 -18.85 -12.61
N LEU A 622 -23.02 -17.89 -12.48
CA LEU A 622 -22.16 -17.74 -11.33
C LEU A 622 -22.88 -16.88 -10.28
N SER A 623 -22.57 -17.12 -9.01
CA SER A 623 -22.96 -16.17 -7.98
C SER A 623 -22.09 -14.93 -8.13
N PRO A 624 -22.67 -13.72 -8.13
CA PRO A 624 -21.91 -12.52 -7.87
C PRO A 624 -21.18 -12.61 -6.55
N GLN A 625 -20.28 -11.65 -6.32
CA GLN A 625 -19.72 -11.45 -5.00
C GLN A 625 -20.83 -11.36 -3.95
N THR A 626 -20.48 -11.81 -2.76
CA THR A 626 -21.34 -11.76 -1.59
C THR A 626 -21.74 -10.34 -1.25
N ASP A 627 -22.86 -10.18 -0.55
CA ASP A 627 -23.44 -8.88 -0.22
C ASP A 627 -22.84 -8.23 1.04
N GLY A 628 -21.76 -8.80 1.59
CA GLY A 628 -21.13 -8.33 2.83
C GLY A 628 -22.00 -8.58 4.06
N SER A 629 -22.91 -9.57 4.02
CA SER A 629 -23.83 -9.84 5.12
C SER A 629 -23.25 -10.74 6.21
N ALA A 630 -22.09 -11.35 5.99
CA ALA A 630 -21.42 -12.15 6.99
C ALA A 630 -20.72 -11.26 8.02
N VAL A 631 -20.94 -11.53 9.30
CA VAL A 631 -20.37 -10.76 10.42
C VAL A 631 -19.29 -11.50 11.19
N ASP A 632 -19.11 -12.80 10.92
CA ASP A 632 -18.13 -13.66 11.57
C ASP A 632 -17.18 -14.23 10.51
N HIS A 633 -15.91 -13.84 10.55
CA HIS A 633 -14.93 -14.25 9.56
C HIS A 633 -13.76 -14.99 10.19
N ARG A 634 -13.48 -16.19 9.68
CA ARG A 634 -12.30 -16.98 10.06
C ARG A 634 -11.32 -17.04 8.90
N PHE A 635 -10.08 -16.66 9.16
CA PHE A 635 -9.00 -16.78 8.19
C PHE A 635 -8.59 -18.25 8.01
N ILE A 636 -8.61 -18.71 6.76
CA ILE A 636 -8.23 -20.05 6.30
C ILE A 636 -7.34 -19.88 5.06
N PRO A 637 -6.01 -20.09 5.17
CA PRO A 637 -5.12 -20.00 4.03
C PRO A 637 -5.54 -20.91 2.87
N ASN A 638 -5.69 -20.35 1.67
CA ASN A 638 -6.16 -21.09 0.51
C ASN A 638 -5.02 -21.50 -0.43
N ALA A 639 -4.94 -22.79 -0.77
CA ALA A 639 -3.94 -23.34 -1.69
C ALA A 639 -4.00 -22.75 -3.11
N LEU A 640 -5.14 -22.19 -3.52
CA LEU A 640 -5.29 -21.55 -4.83
C LEU A 640 -4.66 -20.15 -4.88
N ALA A 641 -4.33 -19.54 -3.73
CA ALA A 641 -3.75 -18.21 -3.67
C ALA A 641 -2.60 -18.12 -2.65
N ASP A 642 -2.44 -16.94 -2.04
CA ASP A 642 -1.32 -16.58 -1.18
C ASP A 642 -1.47 -17.08 0.27
N GLY A 643 -2.69 -17.16 0.81
CA GLY A 643 -2.92 -17.57 2.20
C GLY A 643 -2.32 -16.68 3.29
N ILE A 644 -2.02 -15.42 2.98
CA ILE A 644 -1.41 -14.44 3.88
C ILE A 644 -2.05 -13.03 3.78
N ARG A 645 -2.86 -12.74 2.76
CA ARG A 645 -3.45 -11.42 2.54
C ARG A 645 -4.85 -11.33 3.12
N TRP A 646 -5.11 -10.27 3.89
CA TRP A 646 -6.43 -9.92 4.42
C TRP A 646 -7.41 -9.60 3.29
N ASP A 647 -6.95 -8.87 2.28
CA ASP A 647 -7.79 -8.40 1.16
C ASP A 647 -8.10 -9.48 0.12
N ASN A 648 -7.64 -10.71 0.32
CA ASN A 648 -7.99 -11.83 -0.53
C ASN A 648 -9.18 -12.62 0.03
N ARG A 649 -10.34 -12.45 -0.60
CA ARG A 649 -11.61 -13.05 -0.17
C ARG A 649 -11.57 -14.57 0.01
N ILE A 650 -10.77 -15.30 -0.79
CA ILE A 650 -10.77 -16.77 -0.74
C ILE A 650 -10.01 -17.33 0.47
N ASN A 651 -9.34 -16.46 1.22
CA ASN A 651 -8.73 -16.79 2.51
C ASN A 651 -9.71 -16.69 3.68
N TRP A 652 -10.99 -16.40 3.44
CA TRP A 652 -12.02 -16.29 4.49
C TRP A 652 -13.09 -17.36 4.34
N THR A 653 -13.59 -17.88 5.47
CA THR A 653 -14.66 -18.90 5.49
C THR A 653 -15.94 -18.50 4.77
N THR A 654 -16.17 -17.20 4.68
CA THR A 654 -17.35 -16.55 4.14
C THR A 654 -17.19 -16.23 2.65
N ASN A 655 -15.95 -16.28 2.13
CA ASN A 655 -15.57 -15.80 0.80
C ASN A 655 -15.84 -14.29 0.61
N GLU A 656 -15.81 -13.54 1.71
CA GLU A 656 -15.96 -12.07 1.79
C GLU A 656 -14.75 -11.52 2.54
N VAL A 657 -14.32 -10.30 2.20
CA VAL A 657 -13.28 -9.60 2.98
C VAL A 657 -13.96 -8.95 4.19
N PRO A 658 -13.45 -9.12 5.42
CA PRO A 658 -14.05 -8.50 6.60
C PRO A 658 -14.13 -6.97 6.48
N ASP A 659 -15.24 -6.41 6.96
CA ASP A 659 -15.59 -5.00 6.87
C ASP A 659 -16.11 -4.41 8.20
N ASP A 660 -16.60 -3.17 8.17
CA ASP A 660 -17.07 -2.45 9.34
C ASP A 660 -18.13 -3.23 10.17
N GLY A 661 -17.87 -3.40 11.46
CA GLY A 661 -18.72 -4.09 12.44
C GLY A 661 -18.51 -5.59 12.56
N ASP A 662 -17.57 -6.16 11.79
CA ASP A 662 -17.34 -7.61 11.76
C ASP A 662 -16.50 -8.13 12.93
N THR A 663 -16.65 -9.41 13.24
CA THR A 663 -15.77 -10.18 14.13
C THR A 663 -14.79 -11.00 13.32
N VAL A 664 -13.50 -10.86 13.61
CA VAL A 664 -12.40 -11.48 12.86
C VAL A 664 -11.60 -12.44 13.73
N ASP A 665 -11.40 -13.66 13.23
CA ASP A 665 -10.54 -14.68 13.83
C ASP A 665 -9.44 -15.08 12.83
N LEU A 666 -8.18 -14.72 13.14
CA LEU A 666 -7.02 -15.06 12.31
C LEU A 666 -6.53 -16.49 12.52
N GLY A 667 -6.90 -17.13 13.63
CA GLY A 667 -6.61 -18.54 13.82
C GLY A 667 -5.17 -18.95 14.00
N GLY A 668 -4.31 -18.02 14.42
CA GLY A 668 -2.87 -18.23 14.50
C GLY A 668 -2.16 -18.11 13.15
N ASN A 669 -2.85 -17.65 12.10
CA ASN A 669 -2.24 -17.36 10.80
C ASN A 669 -1.42 -16.06 10.84
N TRP A 670 -0.59 -15.87 9.83
CA TRP A 670 0.23 -14.67 9.65
C TRP A 670 -0.33 -13.88 8.48
N VAL A 671 -0.89 -12.71 8.77
CA VAL A 671 -1.77 -11.98 7.85
C VAL A 671 -1.25 -10.57 7.61
N TYR A 672 -1.33 -10.11 6.37
CA TYR A 672 -1.04 -8.74 5.94
C TYR A 672 -2.34 -7.99 5.69
N TYR A 673 -2.52 -6.91 6.43
CA TYR A 673 -3.55 -5.90 6.27
C TYR A 673 -2.94 -4.65 5.61
N GLY A 674 -3.65 -4.09 4.64
CA GLY A 674 -3.21 -2.91 3.91
C GLY A 674 -4.28 -2.42 2.94
N ALA A 675 -4.08 -1.22 2.41
CA ALA A 675 -4.89 -0.60 1.38
C ALA A 675 -6.40 -0.49 1.68
N ARG A 676 -6.78 -0.42 2.96
CA ARG A 676 -8.19 -0.31 3.40
C ARG A 676 -8.32 0.52 4.68
N THR A 677 -9.53 1.01 4.92
CA THR A 677 -9.96 1.57 6.21
C THR A 677 -11.10 0.71 6.73
N THR A 678 -10.98 0.16 7.93
CA THR A 678 -11.98 -0.77 8.48
C THR A 678 -12.07 -0.64 10.00
N ARG A 679 -13.29 -0.68 10.53
CA ARG A 679 -13.63 -0.66 11.96
C ARG A 679 -14.35 -1.94 12.34
N ILE A 680 -13.61 -2.94 12.82
CA ILE A 680 -14.16 -4.23 13.22
C ILE A 680 -14.58 -4.23 14.70
N GLU A 681 -15.55 -5.07 15.04
CA GLU A 681 -15.99 -5.27 16.43
C GLU A 681 -14.91 -6.03 17.23
N ASP A 682 -14.57 -7.25 16.84
CA ASP A 682 -13.65 -8.10 17.60
C ASP A 682 -12.51 -8.64 16.72
N LEU A 683 -11.32 -8.83 17.30
CA LEU A 683 -10.15 -9.44 16.65
C LEU A 683 -9.49 -10.49 17.54
N ASP A 684 -9.55 -11.76 17.13
CA ASP A 684 -8.76 -12.85 17.73
C ASP A 684 -7.57 -13.19 16.82
N LEU A 685 -6.34 -12.93 17.28
CA LEU A 685 -5.13 -13.33 16.55
C LEU A 685 -4.94 -14.86 16.54
N GLY A 686 -5.51 -15.57 17.51
CA GLY A 686 -5.26 -16.97 17.79
C GLY A 686 -3.85 -17.21 18.37
N SER A 687 -3.49 -18.47 18.56
CA SER A 687 -2.22 -18.84 19.20
C SER A 687 -1.03 -18.68 18.25
N GLY A 688 -0.15 -17.71 18.51
CA GLY A 688 1.02 -17.39 17.69
C GLY A 688 0.68 -16.64 16.40
N GLY A 689 -0.52 -16.04 16.33
CA GLY A 689 -0.97 -15.26 15.19
C GLY A 689 -0.16 -13.98 15.01
N ARG A 690 -0.06 -13.54 13.76
CA ARG A 690 0.66 -12.31 13.40
C ARG A 690 -0.18 -11.48 12.46
N LEU A 691 -0.21 -10.18 12.70
CA LEU A 691 -0.88 -9.21 11.84
C LEU A 691 0.12 -8.10 11.47
N HIS A 692 0.37 -7.94 10.18
CA HIS A 692 1.13 -6.82 9.62
C HIS A 692 0.16 -5.76 9.13
N VAL A 693 0.19 -4.56 9.71
CA VAL A 693 -0.64 -3.41 9.32
C VAL A 693 0.27 -2.44 8.57
N THR A 694 0.20 -2.49 7.24
CA THR A 694 1.21 -1.87 6.36
C THR A 694 0.78 -0.54 5.73
N SER A 695 -0.53 -0.32 5.60
CA SER A 695 -1.14 0.88 5.04
C SER A 695 -2.62 0.95 5.39
N GLY A 696 -3.24 2.11 5.20
CA GLY A 696 -4.63 2.33 5.61
C GLY A 696 -4.81 2.30 7.13
N LYS A 697 -6.01 1.94 7.60
CA LYS A 697 -6.35 1.96 9.03
C LYS A 697 -7.28 0.83 9.44
N LEU A 698 -6.83 0.02 10.39
CA LEU A 698 -7.66 -0.96 11.11
C LEU A 698 -7.98 -0.45 12.51
N THR A 699 -9.26 -0.42 12.86
CA THR A 699 -9.75 -0.12 14.22
C THR A 699 -10.47 -1.35 14.77
N VAL A 700 -10.13 -1.76 15.99
CA VAL A 700 -10.82 -2.78 16.78
C VAL A 700 -11.59 -2.08 17.89
N GLU A 701 -12.93 -2.05 17.79
CA GLU A 701 -13.80 -1.32 18.72
C GLU A 701 -14.15 -2.12 19.98
N GLY A 702 -14.11 -3.45 19.90
CA GLY A 702 -14.39 -4.39 20.96
C GLY A 702 -13.14 -5.15 21.40
N THR A 703 -13.24 -6.48 21.41
CA THR A 703 -12.26 -7.35 22.08
C THR A 703 -11.08 -7.68 21.16
N LEU A 704 -9.87 -7.37 21.63
CA LEU A 704 -8.62 -7.89 21.08
C LEU A 704 -8.12 -9.10 21.88
N GLU A 705 -7.99 -10.26 21.24
CA GLU A 705 -7.60 -11.52 21.87
C GLU A 705 -6.34 -12.15 21.24
N THR A 706 -5.61 -12.92 22.06
CA THR A 706 -4.47 -13.74 21.61
C THR A 706 -4.51 -15.12 22.27
N GLY A 707 -4.01 -16.14 21.56
CA GLY A 707 -3.93 -17.49 22.08
C GLY A 707 -2.74 -17.74 23.01
N ALA A 708 -2.59 -18.98 23.50
CA ALA A 708 -1.62 -19.33 24.54
C ALA A 708 -0.13 -19.10 24.21
N ARG A 709 0.23 -18.96 22.92
CA ARG A 709 1.59 -18.60 22.47
C ARG A 709 1.77 -17.09 22.25
N GLY A 710 0.79 -16.29 22.65
CA GLY A 710 0.73 -14.86 22.37
C GLY A 710 0.32 -14.54 20.93
N GLY A 711 0.43 -13.26 20.58
CA GLY A 711 0.23 -12.74 19.23
C GLY A 711 1.15 -11.55 18.98
N LEU A 712 1.37 -11.23 17.71
CA LEU A 712 2.19 -10.10 17.27
C LEU A 712 1.41 -9.22 16.31
N ILE A 713 1.46 -7.91 16.52
CA ILE A 713 0.99 -6.90 15.58
C ILE A 713 2.19 -6.05 15.19
N THR A 714 2.46 -5.94 13.90
CA THR A 714 3.48 -5.04 13.36
C THR A 714 2.79 -3.89 12.66
N VAL A 715 3.15 -2.66 13.01
CA VAL A 715 2.68 -1.43 12.36
C VAL A 715 3.85 -0.80 11.62
N GLU A 716 3.73 -0.75 10.30
CA GLU A 716 4.80 -0.35 9.40
C GLU A 716 4.27 0.53 8.25
N GLY A 717 5.17 1.21 7.55
CA GLY A 717 4.82 2.07 6.41
C GLY A 717 3.81 3.16 6.79
N ALA A 718 2.66 3.18 6.12
CA ALA A 718 1.56 4.12 6.39
C ALA A 718 0.42 3.47 7.19
N GLY A 719 0.62 2.26 7.74
CA GLY A 719 -0.41 1.51 8.43
C GLY A 719 -0.83 2.16 9.75
N GLN A 720 -2.11 2.02 10.09
CA GLN A 720 -2.63 2.46 11.38
C GLN A 720 -3.39 1.33 12.07
N PHE A 721 -3.06 1.05 13.33
CA PHE A 721 -3.76 0.10 14.18
C PHE A 721 -4.30 0.79 15.43
N TRP A 722 -5.63 0.75 15.58
CA TRP A 722 -6.37 1.38 16.68
C TRP A 722 -7.10 0.30 17.47
N THR A 723 -7.05 0.34 18.80
CA THR A 723 -7.69 -0.69 19.64
C THR A 723 -8.30 -0.09 20.90
N ASP A 724 -9.47 -0.58 21.30
CA ASP A 724 -10.11 -0.27 22.59
C ASP A 724 -9.47 -1.07 23.75
N GLY A 725 -8.15 -0.97 23.86
CA GLY A 725 -7.36 -1.62 24.89
C GLY A 725 -7.07 -3.10 24.65
N TYR A 726 -6.57 -3.74 25.71
CA TYR A 726 -6.22 -5.17 25.75
C TYR A 726 -6.24 -5.67 27.19
N ALA A 727 -7.02 -6.72 27.47
CA ALA A 727 -7.17 -7.30 28.81
C ALA A 727 -6.72 -8.77 28.89
N GLY A 728 -6.07 -9.28 27.83
CA GLY A 728 -5.68 -10.68 27.74
C GLY A 728 -4.52 -11.07 28.67
N THR A 729 -4.51 -12.33 29.10
CA THR A 729 -3.46 -12.88 29.99
C THR A 729 -2.28 -13.49 29.22
N SER A 730 -2.49 -13.83 27.95
CA SER A 730 -1.39 -14.20 27.05
C SER A 730 -0.68 -12.92 26.62
N ARG A 731 0.58 -13.02 26.15
CA ARG A 731 1.31 -11.83 25.72
C ARG A 731 0.82 -11.34 24.36
N LEU A 732 0.45 -10.06 24.26
CA LEU A 732 0.37 -9.34 23.00
C LEU A 732 1.70 -8.60 22.77
N THR A 733 2.30 -8.75 21.59
CA THR A 733 3.47 -7.97 21.17
C THR A 733 3.04 -6.98 20.10
N ILE A 734 3.50 -5.74 20.20
CA ILE A 734 3.26 -4.70 19.20
C ILE A 734 4.60 -4.08 18.80
N ASP A 735 4.96 -4.21 17.54
CA ASP A 735 6.18 -3.64 16.96
C ASP A 735 5.80 -2.49 16.03
N ILE A 736 6.36 -1.30 16.27
CA ILE A 736 6.08 -0.08 15.50
C ILE A 736 7.39 0.49 14.96
N ASP A 737 7.52 0.55 13.63
CA ASP A 737 8.65 1.20 12.94
C ASP A 737 8.22 2.31 11.96
N GLY A 738 6.92 2.38 11.66
CA GLY A 738 6.27 3.38 10.83
C GLY A 738 4.80 3.56 11.24
N GLY A 739 4.04 4.37 10.50
CA GLY A 739 2.60 4.47 10.70
C GLY A 739 2.17 4.94 12.10
N ARG A 740 1.06 4.40 12.60
CA ARG A 740 0.46 4.75 13.91
C ARG A 740 -0.13 3.55 14.64
N PHE A 741 0.31 3.35 15.88
CA PHE A 741 -0.46 2.61 16.88
C PHE A 741 -1.21 3.59 17.79
N ALA A 742 -2.49 3.30 18.08
CA ALA A 742 -3.28 4.08 19.04
C ALA A 742 -4.13 3.18 19.95
N ASN A 743 -3.98 3.37 21.26
CA ASN A 743 -4.88 2.81 22.25
C ASN A 743 -5.95 3.84 22.65
N ILE A 744 -7.21 3.51 22.39
CA ILE A 744 -8.38 4.34 22.71
C ILE A 744 -9.16 3.84 23.94
N GLY A 745 -8.67 2.76 24.58
CA GLY A 745 -9.33 2.10 25.70
C GLY A 745 -8.41 1.80 26.89
N HIS A 746 -8.74 0.76 27.64
CA HIS A 746 -7.96 0.34 28.81
C HIS A 746 -7.09 -0.89 28.49
N VAL A 747 -5.78 -0.69 28.45
CA VAL A 747 -4.81 -1.80 28.45
C VAL A 747 -4.52 -2.21 29.88
N SER A 748 -4.82 -3.47 30.21
CA SER A 748 -4.56 -4.09 31.52
C SER A 748 -3.96 -5.51 31.43
N GLY A 749 -3.84 -6.04 30.21
CA GLY A 749 -3.28 -7.36 29.92
C GLY A 749 -1.75 -7.41 29.89
N THR A 750 -1.19 -8.58 29.60
CA THR A 750 0.27 -8.74 29.41
C THR A 750 0.68 -8.29 28.02
N ILE A 751 1.50 -7.25 27.93
CA ILE A 751 1.82 -6.58 26.66
C ILE A 751 3.30 -6.22 26.55
N SER A 752 3.87 -6.35 25.35
CA SER A 752 5.21 -5.87 25.00
C SER A 752 5.10 -4.94 23.81
N VAL A 753 5.60 -3.72 23.91
CA VAL A 753 5.57 -2.72 22.84
C VAL A 753 6.99 -2.29 22.52
N SER A 754 7.40 -2.34 21.24
CA SER A 754 8.62 -1.70 20.75
C SER A 754 8.27 -0.60 19.74
N ALA A 755 8.79 0.60 19.98
CA ALA A 755 8.61 1.77 19.12
C ALA A 755 9.97 2.30 18.65
N SER A 756 10.32 2.03 17.39
CA SER A 756 11.57 2.45 16.74
C SER A 756 11.39 3.56 15.69
N GLY A 757 10.14 3.79 15.29
CA GLY A 757 9.69 4.84 14.38
C GLY A 757 8.19 5.07 14.51
N GLY A 758 7.59 5.77 13.55
CA GLY A 758 6.15 6.02 13.54
C GLY A 758 5.61 6.78 14.77
N GLN A 759 4.32 6.59 15.03
CA GLN A 759 3.59 7.17 16.16
C GLN A 759 3.02 6.07 17.07
N THR A 760 3.23 6.19 18.37
CA THR A 760 2.70 5.29 19.40
C THR A 760 1.92 6.12 20.42
N ILE A 761 0.60 6.14 20.28
CA ILE A 761 -0.31 6.81 21.20
C ILE A 761 -0.75 5.78 22.25
N LEU A 762 -0.19 5.87 23.44
CA LEU A 762 -0.42 4.95 24.56
C LEU A 762 -1.81 5.13 25.17
N ALA A 763 -2.35 6.34 25.14
CA ALA A 763 -3.71 6.62 25.58
C ALA A 763 -4.23 7.90 24.90
N THR A 764 -5.51 7.85 24.50
CA THR A 764 -6.31 9.00 24.10
C THR A 764 -7.32 9.41 25.18
N ASP A 765 -8.23 10.33 24.88
CA ASP A 765 -9.40 10.79 25.64
C ASP A 765 -9.96 9.85 26.76
N GLY A 766 -9.36 9.86 27.95
CA GLY A 766 -9.78 9.06 29.11
C GLY A 766 -9.25 7.61 29.14
N ALA A 767 -8.44 7.23 28.16
CA ALA A 767 -7.83 5.92 28.04
C ALA A 767 -6.66 5.74 29.04
N ALA A 768 -6.32 4.48 29.31
CA ALA A 768 -5.25 4.13 30.23
C ALA A 768 -4.42 2.95 29.71
N PHE A 769 -3.11 3.04 29.93
CA PHE A 769 -2.16 2.01 29.55
C PHE A 769 -1.43 1.47 30.79
N ASP A 770 -1.84 0.30 31.27
CA ASP A 770 -1.23 -0.33 32.45
C ASP A 770 -0.16 -1.33 32.03
N LEU A 771 1.10 -1.01 32.35
CA LEU A 771 2.22 -1.95 32.24
C LEU A 771 2.30 -2.77 33.54
N GLY A 772 1.71 -3.96 33.50
CA GLY A 772 1.80 -4.94 34.58
C GLY A 772 3.13 -5.71 34.63
N GLY A 773 3.26 -6.61 35.60
CA GLY A 773 4.44 -7.46 35.73
C GLY A 773 4.64 -8.38 34.51
N SER A 774 5.85 -8.40 33.94
CA SER A 774 6.19 -9.06 32.66
C SER A 774 5.68 -8.36 31.39
N SER A 775 5.20 -7.12 31.50
CA SER A 775 4.96 -6.23 30.37
C SER A 775 6.16 -5.30 30.15
N GLU A 776 6.33 -4.82 28.92
CA GLU A 776 7.44 -3.94 28.53
C GLU A 776 6.99 -2.85 27.55
N LEU A 777 7.54 -1.65 27.72
CA LEU A 777 7.56 -0.60 26.70
C LEU A 777 9.01 -0.27 26.37
N ARG A 778 9.41 -0.44 25.11
CA ARG A 778 10.73 -0.12 24.59
C ARG A 778 10.64 0.99 23.55
N ILE A 779 11.40 2.06 23.78
CA ILE A 779 11.48 3.24 22.92
C ILE A 779 12.89 3.30 22.34
N GLU A 780 13.00 3.12 21.03
CA GLU A 780 14.28 2.91 20.33
C GLU A 780 14.65 4.10 19.45
N GLY A 781 15.87 4.60 19.63
CA GLY A 781 16.44 5.69 18.87
C GLY A 781 15.69 7.02 19.03
N SER A 782 15.88 7.92 18.06
CA SER A 782 15.40 9.30 18.13
C SER A 782 14.26 9.64 17.15
N LYS A 783 13.62 8.63 16.54
CA LYS A 783 12.67 8.84 15.43
C LYS A 783 11.20 8.62 15.82
N ALA A 784 10.94 7.78 16.82
CA ALA A 784 9.58 7.48 17.23
C ALA A 784 8.92 8.69 17.91
N LYS A 785 7.62 8.86 17.72
CA LYS A 785 6.79 9.75 18.54
C LYS A 785 5.97 8.89 19.49
N VAL A 786 6.26 8.95 20.79
CA VAL A 786 5.63 8.07 21.80
C VAL A 786 5.01 8.90 22.91
N GLY A 787 3.80 8.56 23.32
CA GLY A 787 3.13 9.18 24.47
C GLY A 787 1.64 9.33 24.24
N PHE A 788 1.14 10.57 24.27
CA PHE A 788 -0.30 10.84 24.39
C PHE A 788 -0.80 11.82 23.33
N ASP A 789 -1.99 11.55 22.79
CA ASP A 789 -2.74 12.50 21.99
C ASP A 789 -4.25 12.18 22.05
N GLY A 790 -5.14 13.15 21.79
CA GLY A 790 -6.60 12.97 21.89
C GLY A 790 -7.37 14.19 21.41
N ALA A 791 -8.69 14.10 21.26
CA ALA A 791 -9.53 15.23 20.82
C ALA A 791 -10.00 16.13 21.98
N GLU A 792 -9.95 15.65 23.22
CA GLU A 792 -10.64 16.24 24.37
C GLU A 792 -9.68 16.57 25.53
N ASP A 793 -10.08 17.55 26.36
CA ASP A 793 -9.41 17.92 27.62
C ASP A 793 -9.70 16.87 28.72
N SER A 794 -9.27 15.64 28.46
CA SER A 794 -9.49 14.43 29.25
C SER A 794 -8.15 13.84 29.71
N THR A 795 -8.17 12.94 30.69
CA THR A 795 -6.94 12.30 31.19
C THR A 795 -6.42 11.26 30.21
N ALA A 796 -5.10 11.08 30.13
CA ALA A 796 -4.48 9.99 29.39
C ALA A 796 -3.26 9.50 30.17
N VAL A 797 -3.26 8.26 30.64
CA VAL A 797 -2.26 7.80 31.63
C VAL A 797 -1.51 6.54 31.23
N LEU A 798 -0.22 6.52 31.52
CA LEU A 798 0.62 5.31 31.57
C LEU A 798 0.87 4.95 33.04
N ARG A 799 0.52 3.73 33.45
CA ARG A 799 0.73 3.27 34.83
C ARG A 799 1.59 2.02 34.86
N MET A 800 2.75 2.11 35.49
CA MET A 800 3.61 0.96 35.72
C MET A 800 3.26 0.25 37.04
N SER A 801 3.60 -1.03 37.14
CA SER A 801 3.52 -1.83 38.36
C SER A 801 4.81 -2.64 38.56
N GLU A 802 5.01 -3.17 39.77
CA GLU A 802 6.11 -4.11 40.11
C GLU A 802 6.36 -5.15 38.99
N GLY A 803 7.61 -5.22 38.53
CA GLY A 803 8.05 -6.12 37.46
C GLY A 803 7.76 -5.69 36.03
N ALA A 804 7.21 -4.50 35.79
CA ALA A 804 7.16 -3.87 34.47
C ALA A 804 8.53 -3.33 34.04
N ILE A 805 8.76 -3.20 32.73
CA ILE A 805 10.01 -2.66 32.16
C ILE A 805 9.71 -1.48 31.24
N LEU A 806 10.40 -0.36 31.45
CA LEU A 806 10.46 0.77 30.53
C LEU A 806 11.90 0.93 30.03
N THR A 807 12.09 0.81 28.73
CA THR A 807 13.42 0.83 28.09
C THR A 807 13.54 2.04 27.15
N PHE A 808 14.61 2.81 27.33
CA PHE A 808 15.05 3.84 26.37
C PHE A 808 16.37 3.41 25.74
N GLU A 809 16.36 3.14 24.44
CA GLU A 809 17.57 2.82 23.68
C GLU A 809 18.01 4.03 22.85
N GLY A 810 19.24 4.50 23.06
CA GLY A 810 19.77 5.68 22.39
C GLY A 810 20.45 5.34 21.07
N ASP A 811 20.21 6.15 20.04
CA ASP A 811 20.94 6.09 18.77
C ASP A 811 22.00 7.22 18.66
N ALA A 812 22.58 7.38 17.47
CA ALA A 812 23.58 8.41 17.22
C ALA A 812 23.04 9.86 17.37
N LYS A 813 21.72 10.06 17.26
CA LYS A 813 21.03 11.35 17.38
C LYS A 813 20.42 11.57 18.76
N GLY A 814 20.17 10.50 19.54
CA GLY A 814 19.72 10.57 20.92
C GLY A 814 18.56 9.61 21.19
N PHE A 815 17.57 10.12 21.91
CA PHE A 815 16.40 9.37 22.37
C PHE A 815 15.13 10.07 21.92
N SER A 816 14.07 9.28 21.77
CA SER A 816 12.71 9.77 21.68
C SER A 816 12.18 10.03 23.09
N THR A 817 11.40 11.10 23.26
CA THR A 817 10.80 11.47 24.55
C THR A 817 9.38 10.91 24.62
N LEU A 818 9.00 10.35 25.77
CA LEU A 818 7.62 10.03 26.10
C LEU A 818 6.90 11.32 26.53
N THR A 819 5.96 11.80 25.71
CA THR A 819 5.33 13.11 25.91
C THR A 819 3.99 13.23 25.18
N GLU A 820 3.23 14.28 25.47
CA GLU A 820 2.14 14.71 24.60
C GLU A 820 2.68 15.18 23.24
N PHE A 821 2.07 14.72 22.16
CA PHE A 821 2.46 15.17 20.83
C PHE A 821 1.25 15.32 19.92
N ARG A 822 1.37 16.21 18.94
CA ARG A 822 0.38 16.32 17.87
C ARG A 822 0.57 15.18 16.87
N SER A 823 -0.39 14.27 16.81
CA SER A 823 -0.37 13.15 15.86
C SER A 823 -0.69 13.58 14.42
N GLY A 824 -1.48 14.64 14.26
CA GLY A 824 -2.04 15.09 12.98
C GLY A 824 -3.49 14.64 12.75
N HIS A 825 -3.97 13.64 13.50
CA HIS A 825 -5.29 13.03 13.30
C HIS A 825 -6.47 13.98 13.56
N TRP A 826 -6.39 14.78 14.63
CA TRP A 826 -7.49 15.67 15.06
C TRP A 826 -7.38 17.12 14.54
N ASP A 827 -6.47 17.41 13.61
CA ASP A 827 -6.19 18.75 13.05
C ASP A 827 -6.16 19.89 14.10
N GLN A 828 -5.43 19.67 15.18
CA GLN A 828 -5.33 20.57 16.34
C GLN A 828 -3.93 21.15 16.51
N SER A 829 -3.74 22.26 17.23
CA SER A 829 -2.43 22.90 17.39
C SER A 829 -1.45 22.17 18.33
N GLY A 830 -1.96 21.21 19.09
CA GLY A 830 -1.27 20.42 20.10
C GLY A 830 -2.29 19.48 20.75
N SER A 831 -1.84 18.59 21.63
CA SER A 831 -2.77 17.72 22.33
C SER A 831 -3.49 18.46 23.46
N PRO A 832 -4.82 18.29 23.62
CA PRO A 832 -5.58 18.81 24.75
C PRO A 832 -5.61 17.86 25.95
N VAL A 833 -5.18 16.61 25.80
CA VAL A 833 -5.23 15.62 26.89
C VAL A 833 -4.31 16.03 28.04
N LYS A 834 -4.66 15.63 29.25
CA LYS A 834 -3.83 15.78 30.44
C LYS A 834 -3.05 14.49 30.67
N SER A 835 -1.75 14.50 30.39
CA SER A 835 -0.94 13.28 30.45
C SER A 835 -0.38 12.95 31.83
N GLY A 836 -0.38 11.67 32.21
CA GLY A 836 0.19 11.22 33.47
C GLY A 836 1.04 9.97 33.33
N VAL A 837 2.17 9.91 34.05
CA VAL A 837 3.00 8.71 34.14
C VAL A 837 3.25 8.31 35.59
N LEU A 838 2.81 7.10 35.95
CA LEU A 838 3.11 6.50 37.23
C LEU A 838 4.30 5.56 37.09
N LEU A 839 5.39 5.88 37.79
CA LEU A 839 6.64 5.15 37.80
C LEU A 839 6.60 4.01 38.82
N ASP A 840 6.97 2.82 38.38
CA ASP A 840 7.20 1.61 39.16
C ASP A 840 8.08 0.65 38.32
N GLY A 841 8.44 -0.52 38.83
CA GLY A 841 9.20 -1.52 38.09
C GLY A 841 10.63 -1.05 37.71
N LEU A 842 11.12 -1.47 36.54
CA LEU A 842 12.51 -1.24 36.11
C LEU A 842 12.59 -0.22 34.98
N LEU A 843 13.44 0.79 35.16
CA LEU A 843 13.93 1.64 34.07
C LEU A 843 15.21 1.05 33.48
N GLN A 844 15.26 0.89 32.16
CA GLN A 844 16.47 0.55 31.41
C GLN A 844 16.84 1.69 30.47
N ILE A 845 18.13 2.04 30.44
CA ILE A 845 18.69 3.00 29.49
C ILE A 845 19.85 2.30 28.77
N ASP A 846 19.70 2.05 27.47
CA ASP A 846 20.77 1.50 26.64
C ASP A 846 21.53 2.62 25.89
N LEU A 847 22.82 2.73 26.18
CA LEU A 847 23.76 3.66 25.56
C LEU A 847 24.68 2.97 24.55
N SER A 848 24.49 1.67 24.27
CA SER A 848 25.36 0.87 23.40
C SER A 848 25.52 1.47 22.00
N SER A 849 24.43 1.99 21.45
CA SER A 849 24.37 2.66 20.14
C SER A 849 24.46 4.19 20.23
N TYR A 850 24.51 4.75 21.44
CA TYR A 850 24.51 6.20 21.66
C TYR A 850 25.88 6.83 21.34
N ALA A 851 25.89 7.82 20.46
CA ALA A 851 27.11 8.51 20.01
C ALA A 851 27.14 10.02 20.31
N GLY A 852 26.11 10.56 20.98
CA GLY A 852 25.96 12.01 21.19
C GLY A 852 26.91 12.62 22.23
N GLY A 853 27.56 11.81 23.07
CA GLY A 853 28.52 12.27 24.08
C GLY A 853 27.87 12.95 25.31
N ILE A 854 28.47 14.03 25.80
CA ILE A 854 27.97 14.77 26.97
C ILE A 854 26.73 15.57 26.59
N GLY A 855 25.67 15.46 27.38
CA GLY A 855 24.42 16.17 27.15
C GLY A 855 23.38 15.87 28.22
N THR A 856 22.27 16.61 28.15
CA THR A 856 21.07 16.38 28.94
C THR A 856 19.98 15.93 27.98
N HIS A 857 19.30 14.83 28.30
CA HIS A 857 18.22 14.26 27.51
C HIS A 857 16.97 14.15 28.37
N THR A 858 15.85 14.70 27.88
CA THR A 858 14.54 14.50 28.50
C THR A 858 13.95 13.21 27.95
N LEU A 859 13.71 12.25 28.83
CA LEU A 859 13.17 10.92 28.49
C LEU A 859 11.65 10.89 28.68
N ILE A 860 11.13 11.55 29.72
CA ILE A 860 9.69 11.72 29.96
C ILE A 860 9.43 13.20 30.24
N ALA A 861 8.38 13.75 29.64
CA ALA A 861 7.83 15.08 29.94
C ALA A 861 6.31 15.05 29.75
N VAL A 862 5.57 15.16 30.85
CA VAL A 862 4.10 15.00 30.93
C VAL A 862 3.51 16.02 31.91
N ASP A 863 2.19 16.06 32.06
CA ASP A 863 1.54 16.97 33.01
C ASP A 863 1.73 16.52 34.46
N ALA A 864 1.77 15.21 34.74
CA ALA A 864 2.03 14.70 36.10
C ALA A 864 2.89 13.43 36.11
N ILE A 865 3.91 13.40 36.97
CA ILE A 865 4.67 12.19 37.31
C ILE A 865 4.42 11.80 38.77
N ALA A 866 4.10 10.53 39.00
CA ALA A 866 3.94 9.96 40.33
C ALA A 866 4.76 8.68 40.52
N GLY A 867 4.93 8.25 41.77
CA GLY A 867 5.60 6.98 42.08
C GLY A 867 7.12 7.02 41.88
N ALA A 868 7.77 5.87 41.96
CA ALA A 868 9.22 5.75 41.78
C ALA A 868 9.57 4.38 41.23
N PHE A 869 10.56 4.31 40.34
CA PHE A 869 11.08 3.03 39.86
C PHE A 869 11.60 2.17 41.02
N GLU A 870 11.42 0.85 40.94
CA GLU A 870 12.09 -0.08 41.84
C GLU A 870 13.60 -0.03 41.60
N GLY A 871 14.03 -0.07 40.33
CA GLY A 871 15.43 -0.07 39.95
C GLY A 871 15.71 0.68 38.65
N ILE A 872 16.98 1.02 38.47
CA ILE A 872 17.49 1.61 37.22
C ILE A 872 18.69 0.81 36.75
N ASN A 873 18.70 0.47 35.46
CA ASN A 873 19.84 -0.15 34.78
C ASN A 873 20.33 0.76 33.64
N ILE A 874 21.63 1.02 33.59
CA ILE A 874 22.27 1.75 32.48
C ILE A 874 23.26 0.82 31.80
N HIS A 875 22.94 0.40 30.59
CA HIS A 875 23.78 -0.45 29.77
C HIS A 875 24.60 0.38 28.78
N GLY A 876 25.80 -0.09 28.42
CA GLY A 876 26.63 0.55 27.39
C GLY A 876 27.28 1.88 27.77
N LEU A 877 27.30 2.29 29.04
CA LEU A 877 27.93 3.54 29.47
C LEU A 877 29.45 3.54 29.20
N ASP A 878 29.92 4.47 28.36
CA ASP A 878 31.35 4.70 28.16
C ASP A 878 31.97 5.21 29.48
N GLY A 879 33.00 4.51 29.98
CA GLY A 879 33.66 4.85 31.25
C GLY A 879 34.34 6.22 31.33
N ARG A 880 34.26 7.04 30.27
CA ARG A 880 34.64 8.47 30.29
C ARG A 880 33.50 9.39 30.72
N PHE A 881 32.28 8.87 30.83
CA PHE A 881 31.10 9.62 31.22
C PHE A 881 30.59 9.15 32.59
N ASP A 882 29.97 10.06 33.34
CA ASP A 882 29.11 9.72 34.47
C ASP A 882 27.66 9.99 34.03
N ALA A 883 26.74 9.13 34.42
CA ALA A 883 25.31 9.26 34.14
C ALA A 883 24.57 9.66 35.43
N THR A 884 23.66 10.63 35.35
CA THR A 884 22.75 10.97 36.44
C THR A 884 21.31 10.97 35.92
N VAL A 885 20.47 10.13 36.49
CA VAL A 885 19.03 10.12 36.21
C VAL A 885 18.31 11.01 37.21
N TYR A 886 17.57 12.00 36.73
CA TYR A 886 16.74 12.88 37.54
C TYR A 886 15.28 12.52 37.36
N VAL A 887 14.60 12.24 38.47
CA VAL A 887 13.13 12.23 38.53
C VAL A 887 12.73 13.53 39.23
N ASP A 888 12.15 14.46 38.46
CA ASP A 888 11.83 15.81 38.92
C ASP A 888 10.32 15.97 39.02
N TYR A 889 9.74 15.65 40.18
CA TYR A 889 8.30 15.75 40.45
C TYR A 889 7.81 17.20 40.58
N GLU A 890 8.71 18.20 40.60
CA GLU A 890 8.31 19.62 40.57
C GLU A 890 8.15 20.15 39.13
N ARG A 891 8.57 19.36 38.13
CA ARG A 891 8.52 19.69 36.69
C ARG A 891 7.87 18.61 35.85
N ASP A 892 7.57 17.47 36.45
CA ASP A 892 7.03 16.30 35.78
C ASP A 892 7.93 15.80 34.64
N GLU A 893 9.23 15.74 34.94
CA GLU A 893 10.28 15.34 33.98
C GLU A 893 11.16 14.17 34.50
N LEU A 894 11.43 13.19 33.62
CA LEU A 894 12.55 12.24 33.75
C LEU A 894 13.69 12.67 32.83
N ARG A 895 14.89 12.89 33.37
CA ARG A 895 16.06 13.33 32.59
C ARG A 895 17.28 12.47 32.80
N LEU A 896 18.04 12.26 31.74
CA LEU A 896 19.37 11.67 31.75
C LEU A 896 20.43 12.76 31.49
N ASP A 897 21.28 13.00 32.47
CA ASP A 897 22.48 13.83 32.33
C ASP A 897 23.72 12.95 32.13
N LEU A 898 24.40 13.12 31.01
CA LEU A 898 25.71 12.53 30.73
C LEU A 898 26.80 13.59 30.87
N GLY A 899 27.62 13.47 31.91
CA GLY A 899 28.74 14.38 32.23
C GLY A 899 30.11 13.77 31.96
N ASN A 900 31.18 14.57 32.06
CA ASN A 900 32.54 14.01 32.12
C ASN A 900 32.71 13.21 33.41
N GLY A 901 33.27 12.01 33.32
CA GLY A 901 33.24 11.08 34.42
C GLY A 901 34.20 9.89 34.35
N SER A 902 33.91 8.91 35.18
CA SER A 902 34.67 7.67 35.35
C SER A 902 33.79 6.41 35.25
N GLY A 903 32.57 6.54 34.71
CA GLY A 903 31.58 5.46 34.62
C GLY A 903 30.64 5.38 35.81
N GLN A 904 30.44 6.45 36.59
CA GLN A 904 29.52 6.44 37.74
C GLN A 904 28.08 6.65 37.30
N VAL A 905 27.15 5.99 37.98
CA VAL A 905 25.70 6.18 37.83
C VAL A 905 25.14 6.74 39.14
N ASP A 906 24.36 7.81 39.05
CA ASP A 906 23.66 8.47 40.17
C ASP A 906 22.17 8.62 39.83
N ILE A 907 21.32 8.64 40.86
CA ILE A 907 19.88 8.94 40.72
C ILE A 907 19.50 10.04 41.70
N ARG A 908 18.72 11.02 41.23
CA ARG A 908 18.24 12.13 42.05
C ARG A 908 16.75 12.32 41.89
N MET A 909 16.05 12.23 43.01
CA MET A 909 14.64 12.59 43.12
C MET A 909 14.52 14.03 43.65
N LEU A 910 13.79 14.88 42.94
CA LEU A 910 13.50 16.26 43.30
C LEU A 910 11.98 16.38 43.49
N GLY A 911 11.53 16.90 44.63
CA GLY A 911 10.10 16.90 45.00
C GLY A 911 9.67 15.65 45.79
N ASP A 912 8.36 15.47 45.97
CA ASP A 912 7.75 14.31 46.64
C ASP A 912 6.91 13.52 45.62
N ALA A 913 7.26 12.25 45.43
CA ALA A 913 6.69 11.33 44.44
C ALA A 913 5.17 11.10 44.57
N TRP A 914 4.57 11.56 45.67
CA TRP A 914 3.16 11.35 45.98
C TRP A 914 2.45 12.64 46.44
N ASP A 915 3.05 13.82 46.21
CA ASP A 915 2.42 15.12 46.48
C ASP A 915 1.80 15.70 45.20
N GLY A 916 0.59 15.26 44.86
CA GLY A 916 -0.16 15.83 43.74
C GLY A 916 -0.98 17.07 44.09
N SER A 917 -0.50 17.92 45.01
CA SER A 917 -1.29 19.06 45.50
C SER A 917 -1.30 20.26 44.55
N ASP A 918 -0.36 20.31 43.62
CA ASP A 918 -0.24 21.22 42.49
C ASP A 918 -0.79 20.65 41.17
N GLU A 919 -1.09 19.36 41.14
CA GLU A 919 -1.63 18.68 39.95
C GLU A 919 -3.13 18.90 39.72
N ASP A 920 -3.56 18.67 38.47
CA ASP A 920 -4.97 18.57 38.15
C ASP A 920 -5.61 17.39 38.93
N ALA A 921 -6.70 17.68 39.64
CA ALA A 921 -7.29 16.73 40.57
C ALA A 921 -7.87 15.48 39.88
N GLU A 922 -8.37 15.61 38.65
CA GLU A 922 -8.92 14.50 37.88
C GLU A 922 -7.79 13.63 37.34
N LEU A 923 -6.75 14.26 36.79
CA LEU A 923 -5.53 13.57 36.36
C LEU A 923 -4.89 12.78 37.51
N TRP A 924 -4.70 13.43 38.66
CA TRP A 924 -4.07 12.79 39.81
C TRP A 924 -4.89 11.62 40.36
N GLU A 925 -6.22 11.75 40.39
CA GLU A 925 -7.12 10.66 40.81
C GLU A 925 -7.00 9.45 39.87
N GLU A 926 -6.98 9.66 38.55
CA GLU A 926 -6.85 8.58 37.57
C GLU A 926 -5.45 7.96 37.56
N LEU A 927 -4.41 8.79 37.63
CA LEU A 927 -3.01 8.37 37.63
C LEU A 927 -2.68 7.50 38.84
N THR A 928 -3.20 7.86 40.01
CA THR A 928 -2.97 7.13 41.28
C THR A 928 -4.08 6.15 41.62
N ALA A 929 -5.03 5.91 40.71
CA ALA A 929 -6.09 4.95 40.90
C ALA A 929 -5.52 3.56 41.20
N ASN A 930 -6.11 2.88 42.18
CA ASN A 930 -5.74 1.51 42.61
C ASN A 930 -4.31 1.35 43.15
N GLN A 931 -3.60 2.44 43.42
CA GLN A 931 -2.29 2.37 44.06
C GLN A 931 -2.41 1.89 45.52
N GLY A 932 -1.56 0.93 45.88
CA GLY A 932 -1.52 0.29 47.20
C GLY A 932 -0.84 1.15 48.27
N VAL A 933 -0.02 0.52 49.12
CA VAL A 933 0.76 1.25 50.13
C VAL A 933 2.02 1.78 49.46
N HIS A 934 2.18 3.10 49.46
CA HIS A 934 3.32 3.81 48.88
C HIS A 934 4.65 3.39 49.51
N ASP A 935 5.60 2.94 48.67
CA ASP A 935 7.00 2.87 49.05
C ASP A 935 7.71 4.16 48.57
N GLN A 936 8.50 4.76 49.46
CA GLN A 936 9.32 5.96 49.19
C GLN A 936 10.82 5.59 49.23
N THR A 937 11.16 4.31 49.04
CA THR A 937 12.54 3.87 49.01
C THR A 937 13.25 4.42 47.76
N MET A 938 14.53 4.75 47.93
CA MET A 938 15.36 5.14 46.79
C MET A 938 15.50 3.94 45.84
N PRO A 939 15.36 4.13 44.51
CA PRO A 939 15.58 3.08 43.54
C PRO A 939 16.98 2.49 43.68
N TRP A 940 17.12 1.17 43.51
CA TRP A 940 18.44 0.54 43.50
C TRP A 940 19.06 0.63 42.10
N ILE A 941 20.38 0.80 42.04
CA ILE A 941 21.12 0.93 40.79
C ILE A 941 21.74 -0.42 40.43
N LEU A 942 21.45 -0.89 39.22
CA LEU A 942 22.21 -1.93 38.53
C LEU A 942 23.22 -1.26 37.60
N ASP A 943 24.49 -1.55 37.85
CA ASP A 943 25.57 -1.32 36.89
C ASP A 943 26.00 -2.69 36.41
N ASP A 944 25.31 -3.19 35.38
CA ASP A 944 25.59 -4.49 34.79
C ASP A 944 26.14 -4.34 33.37
N GLN A 945 27.21 -5.07 33.08
CA GLN A 945 27.80 -5.20 31.75
C GLN A 945 27.22 -6.43 31.02
N ASP A 946 26.35 -7.19 31.68
CA ASP A 946 25.57 -8.27 31.08
C ASP A 946 24.43 -7.71 30.21
N ASP A 947 23.96 -8.50 29.24
CA ASP A 947 22.87 -8.11 28.33
C ASP A 947 21.62 -7.68 29.12
N LEU A 948 20.96 -6.61 28.66
CA LEU A 948 19.70 -6.14 29.25
C LEU A 948 18.67 -7.28 29.28
N PRO A 949 17.93 -7.46 30.40
CA PRO A 949 16.87 -8.44 30.43
C PRO A 949 15.81 -8.07 29.39
N ASP A 950 15.74 -8.86 28.34
CA ASP A 950 14.84 -8.72 27.20
C ASP A 950 13.66 -9.69 27.34
N LEU A 951 12.44 -9.16 27.34
CA LEU A 951 11.22 -9.97 27.37
C LEU A 951 10.72 -10.30 25.96
N LEU A 952 11.23 -9.66 24.91
CA LEU A 952 10.86 -9.86 23.51
C LEU A 952 11.41 -11.17 22.94
N SER A 953 12.53 -11.69 23.49
CA SER A 953 13.15 -12.94 23.00
C SER A 953 12.34 -14.22 23.30
N ALA A 954 11.13 -14.11 23.87
CA ALA A 954 10.32 -15.23 24.35
C ALA A 954 9.04 -15.51 23.51
N ALA A 955 8.87 -14.86 22.36
CA ALA A 955 7.73 -15.04 21.45
C ALA A 955 7.98 -16.06 20.33
#